data_AF-A0A8I5Y0R4-F1
#
_entry.id   AF-A0A8I5Y0R4-F1
#
_cell.length_a   1.000
_cell.length_b   1.000
_cell.length_c   1.000
_cell.angle_alpha   90.00
_cell.angle_beta   90.00
_cell.angle_gamma   90.00
#
_symmetry.space_group_name_H-M   'P 1'
#
loop_
_entity.id
_entity.type
_entity.pdbx_description
1 polymer ?
#
loop_
_entity_poly.entity_id
_entity_poly.type
_entity_poly.pdbx_seq_one_letter_code
_entity_poly.pdbx_strand_id
1 'polypeptide(L)'
;MTVFCRSIVHRSLVGAFGRMASNPGSDAALDTQKSVLSGSPRTKKFPLTEQEVFYMNCRAAYLTIFKSSLENIMSKDQLYLALQHAGRNPSQKTINKYWTPQTAKLNFDDFCIILSKEKPTSKADLLKSFKQLDVNDDGSILHSDLHKYLTKRGEKMTQEEVNAVISLADVNANGKFDYVKFCKLYMATSEQCLKTTLERLEADSKLRRQQFGSQMEGSPERDPSPVPKPSPRIIRKNDQETFSSKGDTSHTLLSTTRKFKTSVSFTMPMSANSNRDSTLTEPNLKDWQCAQSRGCFFLEEDGEVVSHQYKMHIAQRSVLYLTIKPLNLSQVEGKHSPWLSVDTALYILKKNENPAEAQLMCFTELRNREVFGWTGELEPGIYWLIPSTTGCRLRKETKPVTEEVQLVHRDETGELSLTSEFRSTLSEIFEIIDLDGNGLISLEEYNFFELRTSGEKCDEDAWAVCRENFDTKKNELTRQGFMDLHLMEANDREGDPLDLWVTLHSMGYNTALELTEACPFVINVYAERCKPRIKAVHMEACSGQLERAICKSVLDRSNAKVMDGYENIVVHTCNQDSWITSIIENKSDDKVIIHINNELSKNCVNNRGLNIFAVEVAPRSTMVCQHVMPLNEEQEWIYCCVYSLVS
;
A
#
# COMPACT_ATOMS: atom_id res chain seq x y z
N MET A 1 11.09 30.68 -3.39
CA MET A 1 11.20 31.78 -2.42
C MET A 1 10.02 31.80 -1.46
N THR A 2 8.81 32.20 -1.87
CA THR A 2 7.62 32.30 -1.00
C THR A 2 7.40 31.10 -0.08
N VAL A 3 7.39 29.90 -0.63
CA VAL A 3 7.16 28.65 0.12
C VAL A 3 8.21 28.43 1.23
N PHE A 4 9.48 28.82 1.03
CA PHE A 4 10.51 28.76 2.08
C PHE A 4 10.23 29.76 3.22
N CYS A 5 9.78 30.97 2.86
CA CYS A 5 9.42 32.03 3.79
C CYS A 5 8.17 31.66 4.62
N ARG A 6 7.14 31.05 4.01
CA ARG A 6 5.99 30.48 4.72
C ARG A 6 6.39 29.28 5.62
N SER A 7 7.24 28.38 5.10
CA SER A 7 7.69 27.18 5.83
C SER A 7 8.46 27.50 7.12
N ILE A 8 9.30 28.54 7.14
CA ILE A 8 10.02 28.92 8.38
C ILE A 8 9.06 29.52 9.42
N VAL A 9 8.07 30.31 9.02
CA VAL A 9 7.04 30.86 9.94
C VAL A 9 6.26 29.71 10.59
N HIS A 10 5.78 28.76 9.79
CA HIS A 10 5.05 27.58 10.30
C HIS A 10 5.90 26.76 11.30
N ARG A 11 7.15 26.45 10.93
CA ARG A 11 8.09 25.72 11.81
C ARG A 11 8.44 26.49 13.09
N SER A 12 8.51 27.82 13.04
CA SER A 12 8.82 28.67 14.20
C SER A 12 7.65 28.74 15.18
N LEU A 13 6.41 28.84 14.67
CA LEU A 13 5.19 28.79 15.48
C LEU A 13 5.05 27.43 16.19
N VAL A 14 5.25 26.31 15.49
CA VAL A 14 5.25 24.97 16.10
C VAL A 14 6.33 24.84 17.19
N GLY A 15 7.51 25.45 16.97
CA GLY A 15 8.58 25.53 17.97
C GLY A 15 8.20 26.34 19.23
N ALA A 16 7.35 27.37 19.09
CA ALA A 16 6.86 28.17 20.21
C ALA A 16 5.75 27.43 21.00
N PHE A 17 4.76 26.85 20.32
CA PHE A 17 3.74 26.00 20.96
C PHE A 17 4.38 24.82 21.71
N GLY A 18 5.45 24.24 21.17
CA GLY A 18 6.24 23.20 21.83
C GLY A 18 6.94 23.62 23.15
N ARG A 19 7.00 24.92 23.47
CA ARG A 19 7.51 25.46 24.75
C ARG A 19 6.41 25.90 25.72
N MET A 20 5.20 26.17 25.23
CA MET A 20 4.05 26.55 26.07
C MET A 20 3.37 25.35 26.74
N ALA A 21 3.65 24.12 26.29
CA ALA A 21 3.12 22.88 26.86
C ALA A 21 3.87 22.38 28.12
N SER A 22 4.62 23.24 28.80
CA SER A 22 5.36 22.95 30.05
C SER A 22 5.18 24.08 31.06
N ASN A 23 4.71 23.75 32.28
CA ASN A 23 4.38 24.72 33.32
C ASN A 23 5.58 25.62 33.69
N PRO A 24 5.38 26.94 33.86
CA PRO A 24 6.39 27.82 34.46
C PRO A 24 6.47 27.60 35.97
N GLY A 25 7.68 27.38 36.52
CA GLY A 25 7.78 27.04 37.94
C GLY A 25 9.16 26.78 38.53
N SER A 26 10.14 27.65 38.30
CA SER A 26 11.18 28.08 39.28
C SER A 26 12.36 28.79 38.60
N ASP A 27 12.67 30.00 39.07
CA ASP A 27 13.98 30.61 38.86
C ASP A 27 14.96 30.11 39.94
N ALA A 28 16.16 29.71 39.52
CA ALA A 28 17.32 29.50 40.39
C ALA A 28 18.60 29.84 39.61
N ALA A 29 19.57 30.45 40.27
CA ALA A 29 20.71 31.08 39.60
C ALA A 29 21.74 30.07 39.05
N LEU A 30 22.61 30.54 38.15
CA LEU A 30 23.84 29.82 37.81
C LEU A 30 24.76 29.74 39.03
N ASP A 31 25.37 28.58 39.25
CA ASP A 31 26.69 28.49 39.89
C ASP A 31 27.56 27.44 39.19
N THR A 32 28.88 27.58 39.29
CA THR A 32 29.86 26.96 38.40
C THR A 32 30.77 25.99 39.13
N GLN A 33 30.43 24.70 39.13
CA GLN A 33 31.35 23.64 39.59
C GLN A 33 31.60 22.55 38.54
N LYS A 34 32.89 22.27 38.32
CA LYS A 34 33.37 21.07 37.63
C LYS A 34 33.32 19.90 38.60
N SER A 35 32.78 18.75 38.18
CA SER A 35 33.06 17.46 38.81
C SER A 35 33.56 16.45 37.76
N VAL A 36 34.20 15.37 38.23
CA VAL A 36 35.05 14.49 37.42
C VAL A 36 34.34 13.17 37.12
N LEU A 37 34.72 12.57 35.98
CA LEU A 37 34.19 11.31 35.44
C LEU A 37 34.13 10.17 36.45
N SER A 38 33.00 9.47 36.48
CA SER A 38 32.91 8.04 36.80
C SER A 38 32.13 7.35 35.67
N GLY A 39 32.60 6.18 35.23
CA GLY A 39 32.20 5.59 33.94
C GLY A 39 31.16 4.48 34.04
N SER A 40 30.08 4.59 33.27
CA SER A 40 29.17 3.49 32.96
C SER A 40 29.38 2.98 31.50
N PRO A 41 29.08 1.70 31.19
CA PRO A 41 29.39 1.14 29.87
C PRO A 41 28.51 1.73 28.77
N ARG A 42 29.10 2.49 27.84
CA ARG A 42 28.40 3.01 26.66
C ARG A 42 27.95 1.86 25.75
N THR A 43 26.66 1.56 25.75
CA THR A 43 26.01 0.73 24.73
C THR A 43 26.11 1.43 23.37
N LYS A 44 27.04 0.96 22.52
CA LYS A 44 27.18 1.46 21.14
C LYS A 44 25.90 1.14 20.35
N LYS A 45 25.04 2.13 20.09
CA LYS A 45 24.12 2.09 18.95
C LYS A 45 24.98 1.98 17.69
N PHE A 46 24.65 1.06 16.78
CA PHE A 46 25.22 1.05 15.43
C PHE A 46 24.50 2.10 14.56
N PRO A 47 25.18 2.68 13.54
CA PRO A 47 24.52 3.60 12.62
C PRO A 47 23.47 2.86 11.78
N LEU A 48 22.31 3.52 11.61
CA LEU A 48 21.24 3.12 10.71
C LEU A 48 21.66 3.25 9.23
N THR A 49 20.97 2.56 8.32
CA THR A 49 21.16 2.78 6.87
C THR A 49 20.59 4.12 6.42
N GLU A 50 21.05 4.64 5.29
CA GLU A 50 20.51 5.86 4.70
C GLU A 50 19.01 5.73 4.37
N GLN A 51 18.54 4.52 4.06
CA GLN A 51 17.13 4.24 3.76
C GLN A 51 16.28 4.04 5.03
N GLU A 52 16.82 3.44 6.10
CA GLU A 52 16.19 3.47 7.44
C GLU A 52 16.05 4.91 7.95
N VAL A 53 17.10 5.74 7.78
CA VAL A 53 17.09 7.16 8.12
C VAL A 53 16.07 7.91 7.26
N PHE A 54 16.00 7.65 5.95
CA PHE A 54 14.96 8.21 5.07
C PHE A 54 13.55 7.86 5.58
N TYR A 55 13.27 6.58 5.84
CA TYR A 55 11.96 6.12 6.29
C TYR A 55 11.58 6.71 7.65
N MET A 56 12.51 6.71 8.60
CA MET A 56 12.32 7.29 9.93
C MET A 56 12.10 8.81 9.88
N ASN A 57 12.77 9.51 8.94
CA ASN A 57 12.54 10.94 8.69
C ASN A 57 11.17 11.20 8.03
N CYS A 58 10.73 10.35 7.09
CA CYS A 58 9.38 10.42 6.52
C CYS A 58 8.33 10.26 7.62
N ARG A 59 8.48 9.25 8.49
CA ARG A 59 7.56 8.99 9.60
C ARG A 59 7.58 10.11 10.64
N ALA A 60 8.74 10.66 10.96
CA ALA A 60 8.86 11.82 11.85
C ALA A 60 8.12 13.04 11.29
N ALA A 61 8.25 13.32 9.99
CA ALA A 61 7.50 14.41 9.35
C ALA A 61 5.98 14.18 9.39
N TYR A 62 5.52 12.99 9.01
CA TYR A 62 4.10 12.63 8.98
C TYR A 62 3.44 12.79 10.35
N LEU A 63 4.10 12.29 11.40
CA LEU A 63 3.61 12.34 12.78
C LEU A 63 3.73 13.71 13.47
N THR A 64 4.11 14.77 12.74
CA THR A 64 3.89 16.15 13.19
C THR A 64 2.55 16.74 12.76
N ILE A 65 1.75 15.98 11.99
CA ILE A 65 0.43 16.37 11.47
C ILE A 65 -0.62 15.33 11.87
N PHE A 66 -0.29 14.04 11.69
CA PHE A 66 -1.15 12.89 11.99
C PHE A 66 -0.77 12.24 13.33
N LYS A 67 -1.69 11.54 14.00
CA LYS A 67 -1.41 10.85 15.28
C LYS A 67 -0.90 9.42 15.08
N SER A 68 -1.15 8.84 13.91
CA SER A 68 -0.73 7.50 13.46
C SER A 68 -0.24 7.54 12.01
N SER A 69 0.62 6.58 11.65
CA SER A 69 1.00 6.33 10.25
C SER A 69 -0.10 5.59 9.45
N LEU A 70 -1.23 5.23 10.10
CA LEU A 70 -2.43 4.64 9.50
C LEU A 70 -3.52 5.69 9.21
N GLU A 71 -3.35 6.93 9.66
CA GLU A 71 -4.18 8.05 9.20
C GLU A 71 -3.76 8.41 7.77
N ASN A 72 -4.72 8.49 6.85
CA ASN A 72 -4.47 8.91 5.47
C ASN A 72 -4.44 10.45 5.37
N ILE A 73 -3.67 10.95 4.41
CA ILE A 73 -3.79 12.31 3.92
C ILE A 73 -5.13 12.41 3.17
N MET A 74 -5.98 13.36 3.56
CA MET A 74 -7.33 13.57 3.00
C MET A 74 -7.48 14.94 2.29
N SER A 75 -6.41 15.73 2.16
CA SER A 75 -6.46 16.98 1.38
C SER A 75 -5.10 17.43 0.82
N LYS A 76 -5.16 18.30 -0.21
CA LYS A 76 -4.00 19.01 -0.78
C LYS A 76 -3.18 19.77 0.26
N ASP A 77 -3.84 20.40 1.24
CA ASP A 77 -3.17 21.15 2.31
C ASP A 77 -2.43 20.22 3.27
N GLN A 78 -3.02 19.06 3.61
CA GLN A 78 -2.34 18.05 4.41
C GLN A 78 -1.11 17.47 3.67
N LEU A 79 -1.21 17.21 2.36
CA LEU A 79 -0.06 16.78 1.55
C LEU A 79 1.04 17.87 1.52
N TYR A 80 0.66 19.13 1.28
CA TYR A 80 1.57 20.27 1.25
C TYR A 80 2.30 20.44 2.59
N LEU A 81 1.58 20.36 3.72
CA LEU A 81 2.16 20.40 5.06
C LEU A 81 3.10 19.20 5.31
N ALA A 82 2.69 17.97 4.98
CA ALA A 82 3.50 16.77 5.22
C ALA A 82 4.82 16.82 4.44
N LEU A 83 4.78 17.21 3.17
CA LEU A 83 5.97 17.41 2.33
C LEU A 83 6.84 18.55 2.87
N GLN A 84 6.25 19.67 3.32
CA GLN A 84 7.00 20.76 3.96
C GLN A 84 7.70 20.31 5.25
N HIS A 85 7.04 19.53 6.09
CA HIS A 85 7.61 19.02 7.33
C HIS A 85 8.76 18.02 7.06
N ALA A 86 8.67 17.25 5.98
CA ALA A 86 9.74 16.40 5.45
C ALA A 86 10.88 17.14 4.70
N GLY A 87 10.94 18.48 4.79
CA GLY A 87 12.02 19.29 4.20
C GLY A 87 11.97 19.40 2.67
N ARG A 88 10.85 19.02 2.05
CA ARG A 88 10.55 19.38 0.67
C ARG A 88 9.95 20.78 0.63
N ASN A 89 9.98 21.37 -0.56
CA ASN A 89 9.35 22.65 -0.83
C ASN A 89 8.47 22.48 -2.08
N PRO A 90 7.31 21.79 -1.96
CA PRO A 90 6.44 21.55 -3.10
C PRO A 90 5.92 22.87 -3.67
N SER A 91 5.88 22.97 -4.99
CA SER A 91 5.11 24.01 -5.68
C SER A 91 3.64 23.56 -5.83
N GLN A 92 2.72 24.46 -6.13
CA GLN A 92 1.35 24.07 -6.48
C GLN A 92 1.28 23.12 -7.70
N LYS A 93 2.23 23.22 -8.65
CA LYS A 93 2.41 22.22 -9.73
C LYS A 93 2.90 20.87 -9.20
N THR A 94 3.71 20.85 -8.13
CA THR A 94 4.14 19.61 -7.45
C THR A 94 2.99 18.97 -6.70
N ILE A 95 2.13 19.75 -6.00
CA ILE A 95 0.93 19.22 -5.34
C ILE A 95 -0.05 18.66 -6.37
N ASN A 96 -0.41 19.44 -7.39
CA ASN A 96 -1.34 18.99 -8.43
C ASN A 96 -0.82 17.82 -9.29
N LYS A 97 0.46 17.45 -9.21
CA LYS A 97 1.03 16.24 -9.83
C LYS A 97 0.72 14.97 -9.03
N TYR A 98 0.59 15.08 -7.70
CA TYR A 98 0.36 13.94 -6.79
C TYR A 98 -1.01 14.00 -6.11
N TRP A 99 -1.79 15.05 -6.36
CA TRP A 99 -3.17 15.21 -5.92
C TRP A 99 -3.98 15.82 -7.08
N THR A 100 -4.56 14.97 -7.91
CA THR A 100 -5.42 15.33 -9.05
C THR A 100 -6.80 15.81 -8.56
N PRO A 101 -7.77 16.16 -9.42
CA PRO A 101 -9.18 16.24 -9.01
C PRO A 101 -9.69 14.87 -8.55
N GLN A 102 -9.10 13.81 -9.11
CA GLN A 102 -9.19 12.40 -8.76
C GLN A 102 -9.05 12.18 -7.25
N THR A 103 -7.79 12.35 -6.82
CA THR A 103 -7.21 11.87 -5.55
C THR A 103 -8.11 12.07 -4.33
N ALA A 104 -8.80 11.02 -3.94
CA ALA A 104 -9.62 10.99 -2.73
C ALA A 104 -8.78 10.98 -1.43
N LYS A 105 -7.69 10.21 -1.38
CA LYS A 105 -6.77 10.10 -0.24
C LYS A 105 -5.39 9.58 -0.66
N LEU A 106 -4.38 9.75 0.21
CA LEU A 106 -3.06 9.13 0.08
C LEU A 106 -2.64 8.50 1.42
N ASN A 107 -2.03 7.32 1.39
CA ASN A 107 -1.55 6.62 2.58
C ASN A 107 -0.07 6.96 2.90
N PHE A 108 0.49 6.37 3.95
CA PHE A 108 1.87 6.65 4.36
C PHE A 108 2.94 6.03 3.43
N ASP A 109 2.66 4.92 2.76
CA ASP A 109 3.55 4.35 1.73
C ASP A 109 3.59 5.27 0.50
N ASP A 110 2.44 5.82 0.06
CA ASP A 110 2.36 6.84 -1.01
C ASP A 110 3.19 8.07 -0.66
N PHE A 111 3.06 8.57 0.57
CA PHE A 111 3.84 9.70 1.05
C PHE A 111 5.35 9.43 1.00
N CYS A 112 5.80 8.22 1.37
CA CYS A 112 7.18 7.79 1.22
C CYS A 112 7.62 7.71 -0.26
N ILE A 113 6.75 7.24 -1.15
CA ILE A 113 6.98 7.20 -2.60
C ILE A 113 7.10 8.62 -3.19
N ILE A 114 6.26 9.57 -2.78
CA ILE A 114 6.36 10.98 -3.21
C ILE A 114 7.67 11.59 -2.70
N LEU A 115 8.06 11.32 -1.44
CA LEU A 115 9.32 11.80 -0.87
C LEU A 115 10.58 11.18 -1.50
N SER A 116 10.51 9.98 -2.07
CA SER A 116 11.64 9.39 -2.80
C SER A 116 11.79 10.01 -4.20
N LYS A 117 10.68 10.41 -4.83
CA LYS A 117 10.64 11.07 -6.14
C LYS A 117 11.01 12.56 -6.08
N GLU A 118 10.57 13.28 -5.04
CA GLU A 118 10.91 14.69 -4.84
C GLU A 118 12.25 14.88 -4.11
N LYS A 119 13.12 15.75 -4.63
CA LYS A 119 14.45 16.00 -4.04
C LYS A 119 14.36 16.87 -2.77
N PRO A 120 15.17 16.61 -1.73
CA PRO A 120 15.33 17.54 -0.60
C PRO A 120 15.78 18.92 -1.07
N THR A 121 15.28 19.98 -0.43
CA THR A 121 15.75 21.35 -0.73
C THR A 121 17.22 21.49 -0.34
N SER A 122 18.13 21.70 -1.30
CA SER A 122 19.52 21.98 -0.94
C SER A 122 19.72 23.45 -0.55
N LYS A 123 20.73 23.70 0.29
CA LYS A 123 21.19 25.06 0.61
C LYS A 123 21.61 25.85 -0.64
N ALA A 124 22.08 25.18 -1.70
CA ALA A 124 22.45 25.82 -2.95
C ALA A 124 21.22 26.30 -3.74
N ASP A 125 20.14 25.50 -3.81
CA ASP A 125 18.89 25.88 -4.46
C ASP A 125 18.20 27.05 -3.74
N LEU A 126 18.27 27.04 -2.40
CA LEU A 126 17.77 28.12 -1.56
C LEU A 126 18.54 29.43 -1.81
N LEU A 127 19.88 29.41 -1.75
CA LEU A 127 20.72 30.57 -2.05
C LEU A 127 20.52 31.09 -3.48
N LYS A 128 20.45 30.17 -4.47
CA LYS A 128 20.19 30.50 -5.88
C LYS A 128 18.82 31.17 -6.08
N SER A 129 17.82 30.81 -5.28
CA SER A 129 16.48 31.42 -5.32
C SER A 129 16.47 32.86 -4.82
N PHE A 130 17.30 33.22 -3.84
CA PHE A 130 17.38 34.58 -3.30
C PHE A 130 18.34 35.48 -4.10
N LYS A 131 19.45 34.94 -4.62
CA LYS A 131 20.40 35.68 -5.47
C LYS A 131 19.79 36.22 -6.78
N GLN A 132 18.59 35.79 -7.16
CA GLN A 132 17.82 36.39 -8.26
C GLN A 132 17.25 37.79 -7.94
N LEU A 133 17.29 38.23 -6.67
CA LEU A 133 16.79 39.54 -6.22
C LEU A 133 17.87 40.44 -5.60
N ASP A 134 19.03 39.88 -5.27
CA ASP A 134 20.20 40.66 -4.90
C ASP A 134 20.91 41.16 -6.16
N VAL A 135 20.54 42.36 -6.59
CA VAL A 135 21.11 43.05 -7.76
C VAL A 135 22.56 43.50 -7.51
N ASN A 136 22.99 43.59 -6.24
CA ASN A 136 24.30 44.12 -5.85
C ASN A 136 25.31 43.02 -5.49
N ASP A 137 24.85 41.77 -5.33
CA ASP A 137 25.59 40.63 -4.80
C ASP A 137 26.20 40.88 -3.40
N ASP A 138 25.48 41.65 -2.56
CA ASP A 138 25.90 42.01 -1.20
C ASP A 138 25.47 41.02 -0.10
N GLY A 139 24.75 39.95 -0.48
CA GLY A 139 24.22 38.93 0.41
C GLY A 139 22.86 39.29 1.03
N SER A 140 22.24 40.40 0.62
CA SER A 140 21.02 40.94 1.22
C SER A 140 20.01 41.42 0.19
N ILE A 141 18.74 41.50 0.60
CA ILE A 141 17.62 42.02 -0.22
C ILE A 141 16.92 43.14 0.56
N LEU A 142 16.57 44.25 -0.10
CA LEU A 142 15.77 45.31 0.53
C LEU A 142 14.38 44.80 0.93
N HIS A 143 13.88 45.19 2.10
CA HIS A 143 12.56 44.78 2.59
C HIS A 143 11.43 45.13 1.60
N SER A 144 11.54 46.25 0.90
CA SER A 144 10.62 46.68 -0.17
C SER A 144 10.53 45.67 -1.32
N ASP A 145 11.67 45.16 -1.78
CA ASP A 145 11.73 44.28 -2.96
C ASP A 145 11.47 42.83 -2.59
N LEU A 146 11.87 42.40 -1.38
CA LEU A 146 11.46 41.13 -0.80
C LEU A 146 9.93 41.06 -0.67
N HIS A 147 9.30 42.09 -0.08
CA HIS A 147 7.85 42.20 0.06
C HIS A 147 7.13 42.21 -1.30
N LYS A 148 7.57 43.09 -2.21
CA LYS A 148 7.05 43.20 -3.58
C LYS A 148 7.15 41.90 -4.37
N TYR A 149 8.17 41.07 -4.11
CA TYR A 149 8.26 39.74 -4.71
C TYR A 149 7.29 38.75 -4.06
N LEU A 150 7.34 38.59 -2.73
CA LEU A 150 6.54 37.62 -1.97
C LEU A 150 5.02 37.86 -2.09
N THR A 151 4.59 39.09 -2.37
CA THR A 151 3.17 39.44 -2.56
C THR A 151 2.71 39.43 -4.03
N LYS A 152 3.63 39.50 -5.01
CA LYS A 152 3.28 39.67 -6.44
C LYS A 152 3.79 38.58 -7.39
N ARG A 153 4.66 37.65 -6.97
CA ARG A 153 5.21 36.60 -7.84
C ARG A 153 5.08 35.20 -7.22
N GLY A 154 4.54 34.27 -8.02
CA GLY A 154 4.30 32.88 -7.62
C GLY A 154 3.06 32.74 -6.72
N GLU A 155 3.08 31.73 -5.86
CA GLU A 155 2.20 31.69 -4.69
C GLU A 155 2.43 32.97 -3.86
N LYS A 156 1.34 33.59 -3.37
CA LYS A 156 1.38 34.87 -2.67
C LYS A 156 1.33 34.65 -1.15
N MET A 157 2.15 35.38 -0.42
CA MET A 157 2.00 35.54 1.03
C MET A 157 1.13 36.74 1.37
N THR A 158 0.44 36.70 2.51
CA THR A 158 -0.28 37.86 3.05
C THR A 158 0.70 38.88 3.63
N GLN A 159 0.21 40.08 3.96
CA GLN A 159 1.05 41.12 4.57
C GLN A 159 1.62 40.66 5.92
N GLU A 160 0.82 39.94 6.69
CA GLU A 160 1.12 39.42 8.03
C GLU A 160 2.22 38.35 7.96
N GLU A 161 2.12 37.43 7.00
CA GLU A 161 3.13 36.39 6.78
C GLU A 161 4.48 36.99 6.34
N VAL A 162 4.47 38.00 5.47
CA VAL A 162 5.71 38.69 5.05
C VAL A 162 6.31 39.48 6.22
N ASN A 163 5.47 40.17 7.00
CA ASN A 163 5.89 40.87 8.21
C ASN A 163 6.52 39.91 9.23
N ALA A 164 5.99 38.69 9.39
CA ALA A 164 6.52 37.65 10.28
C ALA A 164 7.89 37.09 9.84
N VAL A 165 8.27 37.25 8.57
CA VAL A 165 9.62 36.91 8.06
C VAL A 165 10.59 38.09 8.22
N ILE A 166 10.09 39.32 8.09
CA ILE A 166 10.85 40.57 8.22
C ILE A 166 11.09 40.95 9.70
N SER A 167 10.29 40.42 10.64
CA SER A 167 10.49 40.61 12.09
C SER A 167 11.54 39.67 12.72
N LEU A 168 12.08 38.70 11.97
CA LEU A 168 13.12 37.79 12.44
C LEU A 168 14.45 38.54 12.66
N ALA A 169 14.77 38.90 13.90
CA ALA A 169 15.92 39.76 14.24
C ALA A 169 17.27 39.22 13.75
N ASP A 170 17.49 37.90 13.76
CA ASP A 170 18.76 37.28 13.36
C ASP A 170 19.11 37.45 11.87
N VAL A 171 18.12 37.79 11.03
CA VAL A 171 18.26 37.86 9.56
C VAL A 171 17.85 39.22 8.98
N ASN A 172 17.47 40.18 9.82
CA ASN A 172 17.00 41.50 9.38
C ASN A 172 17.77 42.62 10.09
N ALA A 173 18.45 43.48 9.32
CA ALA A 173 19.20 44.62 9.84
C ALA A 173 19.10 45.81 8.86
N ASN A 174 18.92 47.02 9.39
CA ASN A 174 18.98 48.28 8.61
C ASN A 174 18.08 48.31 7.35
N GLY A 175 16.88 47.73 7.40
CA GLY A 175 15.96 47.65 6.25
C GLY A 175 16.33 46.62 5.17
N LYS A 176 17.33 45.79 5.43
CA LYS A 176 17.77 44.68 4.58
C LYS A 176 17.54 43.32 5.26
N PHE A 177 17.18 42.34 4.45
CA PHE A 177 17.05 40.93 4.78
C PHE A 177 18.30 40.18 4.31
N ASP A 178 19.10 39.69 5.25
CA ASP A 178 20.31 38.90 5.01
C ASP A 178 19.88 37.46 4.66
N TYR A 179 19.76 37.19 3.36
CA TYR A 179 19.28 35.88 2.90
C TYR A 179 20.32 34.78 3.16
N VAL A 180 21.60 35.12 3.36
CA VAL A 180 22.66 34.15 3.66
C VAL A 180 22.54 33.66 5.11
N LYS A 181 22.22 34.54 6.06
CA LYS A 181 21.80 34.17 7.43
C LYS A 181 20.47 33.44 7.41
N PHE A 182 19.49 33.88 6.64
CA PHE A 182 18.21 33.17 6.48
C PHE A 182 18.41 31.72 5.99
N CYS A 183 19.27 31.50 5.00
CA CYS A 183 19.60 30.15 4.53
C CYS A 183 20.27 29.29 5.60
N LYS A 184 21.12 29.87 6.47
CA LYS A 184 21.72 29.16 7.61
C LYS A 184 20.65 28.82 8.67
N LEU A 185 19.81 29.79 9.03
CA LEU A 185 18.72 29.64 10.00
C LEU A 185 17.73 28.57 9.54
N TYR A 186 17.25 28.63 8.29
CA TYR A 186 16.31 27.66 7.74
C TYR A 186 16.85 26.21 7.82
N MET A 187 18.11 25.99 7.42
CA MET A 187 18.72 24.65 7.48
C MET A 187 18.87 24.17 8.93
N ALA A 188 19.36 25.03 9.84
CA ALA A 188 19.54 24.69 11.26
C ALA A 188 18.20 24.44 11.98
N THR A 189 17.17 25.26 11.71
CA THR A 189 15.81 25.07 12.23
C THR A 189 15.15 23.82 11.66
N SER A 190 15.42 23.46 10.39
CA SER A 190 14.91 22.22 9.80
C SER A 190 15.57 20.99 10.43
N GLU A 191 16.89 21.00 10.59
CA GLU A 191 17.67 19.95 11.25
C GLU A 191 17.28 19.79 12.72
N GLN A 192 17.17 20.89 13.48
CA GLN A 192 16.76 20.85 14.88
C GLN A 192 15.28 20.46 15.04
N CYS A 193 14.39 20.84 14.12
CA CYS A 193 12.99 20.39 14.14
C CYS A 193 12.90 18.88 13.92
N LEU A 194 13.60 18.34 12.91
CA LEU A 194 13.69 16.90 12.66
C LEU A 194 14.27 16.17 13.88
N LYS A 195 15.38 16.66 14.43
CA LYS A 195 16.02 16.13 15.64
C LYS A 195 15.08 16.12 16.84
N THR A 196 14.40 17.23 17.17
CA THR A 196 13.44 17.28 18.28
C THR A 196 12.29 16.29 18.08
N THR A 197 11.82 16.09 16.86
CA THR A 197 10.77 15.09 16.57
C THR A 197 11.27 13.65 16.71
N LEU A 198 12.48 13.35 16.24
CA LEU A 198 13.13 12.06 16.46
C LEU A 198 13.39 11.80 17.96
N GLU A 199 13.82 12.81 18.70
CA GLU A 199 13.99 12.77 20.16
C GLU A 199 12.66 12.56 20.89
N ARG A 200 11.54 13.13 20.39
CA ARG A 200 10.18 12.86 20.90
C ARG A 200 9.72 11.43 20.61
N LEU A 201 9.98 10.89 19.43
CA LEU A 201 9.67 9.49 19.10
C LEU A 201 10.50 8.52 19.96
N GLU A 202 11.79 8.80 20.12
CA GLU A 202 12.67 8.09 21.07
C GLU A 202 12.28 8.33 22.55
N ALA A 203 11.52 9.37 22.88
CA ALA A 203 11.05 9.63 24.24
C ALA A 203 9.74 8.89 24.54
N ASP A 204 8.75 8.88 23.64
CA ASP A 204 7.50 8.10 23.83
C ASP A 204 7.81 6.61 23.99
N SER A 205 8.70 6.07 23.15
CA SER A 205 9.14 4.67 23.27
C SER A 205 9.95 4.39 24.54
N LYS A 206 10.48 5.41 25.24
CA LYS A 206 11.14 5.25 26.55
C LYS A 206 10.18 5.45 27.72
N LEU A 207 9.21 6.36 27.59
CA LEU A 207 8.20 6.64 28.61
C LEU A 207 7.32 5.40 28.85
N ARG A 208 6.88 4.74 27.76
CA ARG A 208 6.19 3.43 27.83
C ARG A 208 7.01 2.37 28.56
N ARG A 209 8.32 2.31 28.27
CA ARG A 209 9.27 1.39 28.94
C ARG A 209 9.54 1.74 30.42
N GLN A 210 9.21 2.95 30.88
CA GLN A 210 9.34 3.36 32.29
C GLN A 210 8.04 3.24 33.08
N GLN A 211 6.86 3.37 32.43
CA GLN A 211 5.56 3.23 33.10
C GLN A 211 5.27 1.79 33.60
N PHE A 212 5.95 0.77 33.05
CA PHE A 212 5.91 -0.61 33.53
C PHE A 212 7.16 -1.01 34.35
N GLY A 213 7.65 -0.10 35.21
CA GLY A 213 9.03 -0.13 35.70
C GLY A 213 9.33 0.01 37.20
N SER A 214 8.36 -0.03 38.13
CA SER A 214 8.69 -0.15 39.58
C SER A 214 7.53 -0.61 40.48
N GLN A 215 7.37 -1.92 40.66
CA GLN A 215 6.85 -2.51 41.91
C GLN A 215 7.64 -3.79 42.19
N MET A 216 8.58 -3.70 43.14
CA MET A 216 9.36 -4.84 43.65
C MET A 216 9.24 -4.81 45.17
N GLU A 217 8.06 -5.18 45.67
CA GLU A 217 7.88 -5.45 47.10
C GLU A 217 8.78 -6.61 47.51
N GLY A 218 9.44 -6.47 48.66
CA GLY A 218 10.37 -7.48 49.17
C GLY A 218 10.00 -7.92 50.58
N SER A 219 10.09 -9.22 50.84
CA SER A 219 10.24 -9.82 52.17
C SER A 219 10.59 -11.31 52.06
N PRO A 220 11.16 -11.94 53.10
CA PRO A 220 12.22 -11.44 53.97
C PRO A 220 13.42 -12.42 54.05
N GLU A 221 14.37 -12.13 54.95
CA GLU A 221 15.68 -12.78 55.07
C GLU A 221 15.66 -14.25 55.51
N ARG A 222 16.66 -15.02 55.04
CA ARG A 222 17.41 -16.00 55.86
C ARG A 222 18.89 -16.01 55.44
N ASP A 223 19.76 -16.27 56.41
CA ASP A 223 21.20 -15.97 56.40
C ASP A 223 22.06 -17.28 56.59
N PRO A 224 23.40 -17.29 56.66
CA PRO A 224 24.22 -17.39 55.45
C PRO A 224 25.34 -18.45 55.41
N SER A 225 25.72 -18.86 54.18
CA SER A 225 27.07 -19.37 53.79
C SER A 225 27.54 -20.74 54.36
N PRO A 226 28.72 -21.31 53.99
CA PRO A 226 29.70 -20.90 52.97
C PRO A 226 30.10 -22.01 51.94
N VAL A 227 31.09 -21.69 51.09
CA VAL A 227 31.62 -22.50 49.94
C VAL A 227 32.53 -23.66 50.39
N PRO A 228 32.76 -24.70 49.55
CA PRO A 228 34.03 -24.71 48.80
C PRO A 228 34.02 -25.31 47.37
N LYS A 229 35.06 -24.95 46.59
CA LYS A 229 35.62 -25.66 45.41
C LYS A 229 37.01 -26.23 45.83
N PRO A 230 37.66 -27.23 45.16
CA PRO A 230 37.68 -27.43 43.71
C PRO A 230 37.72 -28.90 43.16
N SER A 231 37.96 -29.00 41.85
CA SER A 231 38.18 -30.15 40.92
C SER A 231 39.41 -31.05 41.25
N PRO A 232 39.76 -32.19 40.55
CA PRO A 232 39.46 -32.51 39.12
C PRO A 232 39.42 -34.00 38.57
N ARG A 233 39.02 -34.14 37.28
CA ARG A 233 39.54 -35.07 36.21
C ARG A 233 39.22 -36.60 36.17
N ILE A 234 39.41 -37.17 34.95
CA ILE A 234 39.76 -38.59 34.59
C ILE A 234 38.61 -39.65 34.55
N ILE A 235 38.49 -40.62 33.60
CA ILE A 235 38.99 -40.77 32.20
C ILE A 235 38.29 -41.96 31.44
N ARG A 236 38.00 -41.83 30.12
CA ARG A 236 37.77 -42.90 29.07
C ARG A 236 36.64 -43.96 29.30
N LYS A 237 36.24 -44.88 28.38
CA LYS A 237 36.72 -45.32 27.05
C LYS A 237 35.59 -45.99 26.21
N ASN A 238 35.58 -45.79 24.86
CA ASN A 238 35.17 -46.72 23.75
C ASN A 238 33.84 -47.54 23.80
N ASP A 239 33.31 -48.17 22.72
CA ASP A 239 33.74 -48.55 21.34
C ASP A 239 32.74 -48.00 20.26
N GLN A 240 33.13 -47.64 19.01
CA GLN A 240 33.22 -48.46 17.76
C GLN A 240 31.89 -49.15 17.35
N GLU A 241 31.35 -49.10 16.11
CA GLU A 241 31.82 -48.72 14.74
C GLU A 241 30.75 -47.81 14.03
N THR A 242 30.83 -47.26 12.79
CA THR A 242 31.50 -47.65 11.53
C THR A 242 31.77 -46.43 10.59
N PHE A 243 32.69 -46.57 9.65
CA PHE A 243 33.12 -45.61 8.60
C PHE A 243 32.48 -45.95 7.22
N SER A 244 32.29 -45.10 6.21
CA SER A 244 32.37 -43.62 5.97
C SER A 244 31.65 -43.34 4.60
N SER A 245 31.66 -42.21 3.86
CA SER A 245 32.33 -40.88 3.91
C SER A 245 31.59 -39.84 3.04
N LYS A 246 31.99 -38.56 3.12
CA LYS A 246 31.94 -37.57 2.02
C LYS A 246 33.11 -36.60 2.19
N GLY A 247 33.72 -36.15 1.08
CA GLY A 247 34.85 -35.22 1.11
C GLY A 247 34.43 -33.75 1.03
N ASP A 248 35.12 -32.89 1.78
CA ASP A 248 35.07 -31.44 1.64
C ASP A 248 35.75 -30.98 0.33
N THR A 249 35.20 -29.96 -0.33
CA THR A 249 35.86 -28.64 -0.37
C THR A 249 34.99 -27.54 -0.98
N SER A 250 35.22 -26.30 -0.51
CA SER A 250 34.84 -25.03 -1.15
C SER A 250 33.35 -24.81 -1.49
N HIS A 251 32.68 -24.01 -0.65
CA HIS A 251 32.32 -22.63 -1.02
C HIS A 251 31.90 -21.81 0.20
N THR A 252 32.86 -21.47 1.05
CA THR A 252 32.66 -20.56 2.19
C THR A 252 32.96 -19.13 1.76
N LEU A 253 31.95 -18.24 1.72
CA LEU A 253 32.02 -16.79 1.97
C LEU A 253 30.75 -16.06 1.48
N LEU A 254 29.86 -15.66 2.41
CA LEU A 254 29.11 -14.38 2.43
C LEU A 254 28.00 -14.42 3.50
N SER A 255 28.40 -14.33 4.79
CA SER A 255 27.48 -14.25 5.93
C SER A 255 27.74 -12.99 6.76
N THR A 256 27.31 -11.83 6.25
CA THR A 256 27.43 -10.53 6.92
C THR A 256 26.06 -9.91 7.23
N THR A 257 25.12 -10.73 7.70
CA THR A 257 23.81 -10.27 8.18
C THR A 257 24.00 -9.39 9.42
N ARG A 258 23.61 -8.11 9.34
CA ARG A 258 23.64 -7.21 10.50
C ARG A 258 22.66 -7.71 11.56
N LYS A 259 23.16 -8.00 12.76
CA LYS A 259 22.31 -8.31 13.92
C LYS A 259 21.68 -7.01 14.44
N PHE A 260 20.49 -6.69 13.95
CA PHE A 260 19.57 -5.83 14.69
C PHE A 260 19.25 -6.48 16.04
N LYS A 261 18.95 -5.67 17.06
CA LYS A 261 18.82 -6.17 18.43
C LYS A 261 17.52 -6.95 18.69
N THR A 262 16.55 -6.79 17.80
CA THR A 262 15.20 -7.37 17.85
C THR A 262 14.72 -7.53 16.41
N SER A 263 14.96 -8.71 15.84
CA SER A 263 14.69 -8.99 14.43
C SER A 263 14.47 -10.47 14.17
N VAL A 264 13.88 -10.81 13.02
CA VAL A 264 13.74 -12.18 12.53
C VAL A 264 13.82 -12.19 11.00
N SER A 265 14.38 -13.24 10.41
CA SER A 265 14.57 -13.33 8.95
C SER A 265 14.01 -14.60 8.35
N PHE A 266 13.50 -14.48 7.13
CA PHE A 266 13.04 -15.57 6.29
C PHE A 266 13.89 -15.60 5.01
N THR A 267 14.21 -16.80 4.54
CA THR A 267 14.92 -17.00 3.28
C THR A 267 14.39 -18.27 2.65
N MET A 268 13.83 -18.17 1.46
CA MET A 268 13.16 -19.24 0.74
C MET A 268 13.58 -19.17 -0.74
N PRO A 269 14.42 -20.10 -1.21
CA PRO A 269 14.65 -20.28 -2.64
C PRO A 269 13.41 -20.92 -3.27
N MET A 270 13.05 -20.45 -4.46
CA MET A 270 11.83 -20.83 -5.17
C MET A 270 12.16 -21.16 -6.62
N SER A 271 11.89 -22.41 -7.02
CA SER A 271 12.06 -22.87 -8.40
C SER A 271 11.16 -22.08 -9.36
N ALA A 272 11.63 -21.87 -10.59
CA ALA A 272 10.83 -21.33 -11.69
C ALA A 272 9.50 -22.08 -11.85
N ASN A 273 8.43 -21.37 -12.20
CA ASN A 273 7.09 -21.95 -12.36
C ASN A 273 7.04 -22.92 -13.56
N SER A 274 7.88 -22.71 -14.58
CA SER A 274 8.02 -23.59 -15.75
C SER A 274 8.47 -25.01 -15.42
N ASN A 275 9.09 -25.22 -14.24
CA ASN A 275 9.64 -26.51 -13.81
C ASN A 275 8.73 -27.24 -12.79
N ARG A 276 7.48 -26.83 -12.62
CA ARG A 276 6.51 -27.49 -11.72
C ARG A 276 5.41 -28.14 -12.53
N ASP A 277 5.19 -29.43 -12.28
CA ASP A 277 3.98 -30.13 -12.73
C ASP A 277 2.72 -29.42 -12.18
N SER A 278 1.64 -29.43 -12.95
CA SER A 278 0.40 -28.74 -12.57
C SER A 278 -0.21 -29.34 -11.30
N THR A 279 -0.17 -28.60 -10.19
CA THR A 279 -0.72 -29.05 -8.90
C THR A 279 -2.24 -29.16 -8.94
N LEU A 280 -2.90 -28.41 -9.83
CA LEU A 280 -4.32 -28.53 -10.14
C LEU A 280 -4.55 -29.64 -11.18
N THR A 281 -4.91 -30.84 -10.70
CA THR A 281 -5.44 -31.92 -11.55
C THR A 281 -6.93 -31.69 -11.84
N GLU A 282 -7.28 -31.56 -13.12
CA GLU A 282 -8.68 -31.45 -13.56
C GLU A 282 -9.40 -32.82 -13.47
N PRO A 283 -10.55 -32.93 -12.80
CA PRO A 283 -11.33 -34.17 -12.74
C PRO A 283 -12.10 -34.42 -14.06
N ASN A 284 -12.68 -35.61 -14.24
CA ASN A 284 -13.53 -35.90 -15.40
C ASN A 284 -14.91 -35.23 -15.27
N LEU A 285 -15.03 -34.00 -15.78
CA LEU A 285 -16.20 -33.13 -15.65
C LEU A 285 -17.41 -33.48 -16.54
N LYS A 286 -17.35 -34.54 -17.37
CA LYS A 286 -18.33 -34.80 -18.45
C LYS A 286 -19.80 -34.83 -18.01
N ASP A 287 -20.07 -35.33 -16.81
CA ASP A 287 -21.42 -35.48 -16.25
C ASP A 287 -21.75 -34.44 -15.16
N TRP A 288 -20.81 -33.53 -14.87
CA TRP A 288 -20.92 -32.57 -13.76
C TRP A 288 -21.72 -31.33 -14.16
N GLN A 289 -22.54 -30.83 -13.23
CA GLN A 289 -23.32 -29.61 -13.45
C GLN A 289 -22.45 -28.37 -13.27
N CYS A 290 -22.39 -27.51 -14.29
CA CYS A 290 -21.65 -26.25 -14.24
C CYS A 290 -22.56 -25.04 -13.96
N ALA A 291 -22.01 -24.05 -13.26
CA ALA A 291 -22.42 -22.65 -13.33
C ALA A 291 -21.18 -21.76 -13.45
N GLN A 292 -21.30 -20.66 -14.20
CA GLN A 292 -20.26 -19.67 -14.41
C GLN A 292 -20.73 -18.32 -13.86
N SER A 293 -19.79 -17.45 -13.50
CA SER A 293 -20.04 -16.01 -13.39
C SER A 293 -18.74 -15.25 -13.68
N ARG A 294 -18.85 -14.11 -14.35
CA ARG A 294 -17.73 -13.19 -14.61
C ARG A 294 -17.62 -12.14 -13.51
N GLY A 295 -16.53 -11.40 -13.55
CA GLY A 295 -16.32 -10.20 -12.75
C GLY A 295 -15.04 -9.50 -13.13
N CYS A 296 -14.64 -8.55 -12.29
CA CYS A 296 -13.42 -7.78 -12.46
C CYS A 296 -12.85 -7.39 -11.09
N PHE A 297 -11.51 -7.38 -11.01
CA PHE A 297 -10.76 -6.62 -10.02
C PHE A 297 -10.57 -5.22 -10.57
N PHE A 298 -10.97 -4.20 -9.82
CA PHE A 298 -10.63 -2.81 -10.13
C PHE A 298 -9.65 -2.29 -9.08
N LEU A 299 -8.70 -1.48 -9.51
CA LEU A 299 -7.76 -0.81 -8.62
C LEU A 299 -8.28 0.59 -8.31
N GLU A 300 -8.52 0.86 -7.03
CA GLU A 300 -8.94 2.18 -6.58
C GLU A 300 -7.76 3.16 -6.49
N GLU A 301 -8.08 4.45 -6.35
CA GLU A 301 -7.06 5.51 -6.33
C GLU A 301 -6.01 5.39 -5.23
N ASP A 302 -6.40 4.81 -4.09
CA ASP A 302 -5.59 4.60 -2.89
C ASP A 302 -4.74 3.31 -2.94
N GLY A 303 -4.86 2.53 -4.01
CA GLY A 303 -4.21 1.24 -4.18
C GLY A 303 -4.96 0.05 -3.57
N GLU A 304 -6.14 0.24 -2.98
CA GLU A 304 -7.01 -0.89 -2.60
C GLU A 304 -7.56 -1.55 -3.87
N VAL A 305 -7.81 -2.86 -3.81
CA VAL A 305 -8.49 -3.59 -4.88
C VAL A 305 -9.95 -3.80 -4.50
N VAL A 306 -10.85 -3.42 -5.38
CA VAL A 306 -12.30 -3.62 -5.29
C VAL A 306 -12.70 -4.77 -6.21
N SER A 307 -13.59 -5.65 -5.75
CA SER A 307 -14.11 -6.74 -6.58
C SER A 307 -15.57 -7.08 -6.28
N HIS A 308 -16.20 -7.75 -7.25
CA HIS A 308 -17.51 -8.36 -7.10
C HIS A 308 -17.48 -9.49 -6.05
N GLN A 309 -18.50 -9.55 -5.19
CA GLN A 309 -18.68 -10.60 -4.19
C GLN A 309 -19.88 -11.48 -4.55
N TYR A 310 -19.73 -12.80 -4.43
CA TYR A 310 -20.73 -13.75 -4.91
C TYR A 310 -21.31 -14.60 -3.78
N LYS A 311 -22.58 -14.99 -3.93
CA LYS A 311 -23.18 -16.11 -3.18
C LYS A 311 -23.26 -17.33 -4.09
N MET A 312 -22.80 -18.47 -3.57
CA MET A 312 -22.95 -19.79 -4.16
C MET A 312 -23.90 -20.62 -3.30
N HIS A 313 -24.99 -21.11 -3.88
CA HIS A 313 -25.92 -22.04 -3.24
C HIS A 313 -25.67 -23.47 -3.73
N ILE A 314 -25.39 -24.38 -2.80
CA ILE A 314 -25.22 -25.82 -3.01
C ILE A 314 -26.44 -26.53 -2.41
N ALA A 315 -27.22 -27.21 -3.25
CA ALA A 315 -28.49 -27.81 -2.86
C ALA A 315 -28.35 -29.19 -2.19
N GLN A 316 -27.28 -29.93 -2.50
CA GLN A 316 -27.01 -31.28 -1.99
C GLN A 316 -25.50 -31.44 -1.77
N ARG A 317 -25.09 -32.25 -0.77
CA ARG A 317 -23.68 -32.56 -0.49
C ARG A 317 -23.02 -33.08 -1.76
N SER A 318 -22.01 -32.34 -2.26
CA SER A 318 -21.42 -32.54 -3.57
C SER A 318 -19.91 -32.36 -3.53
N VAL A 319 -19.18 -33.18 -4.29
CA VAL A 319 -17.82 -32.83 -4.70
C VAL A 319 -17.91 -31.69 -5.71
N LEU A 320 -17.02 -30.71 -5.57
CA LEU A 320 -16.93 -29.50 -6.36
C LEU A 320 -15.53 -29.37 -6.96
N TYR A 321 -15.49 -28.78 -8.15
CA TYR A 321 -14.29 -28.28 -8.80
C TYR A 321 -14.52 -26.79 -9.08
N LEU A 322 -13.80 -25.96 -8.34
CA LEU A 322 -13.84 -24.51 -8.42
C LEU A 322 -12.63 -24.02 -9.20
N THR A 323 -12.82 -23.09 -10.13
CA THR A 323 -11.73 -22.39 -10.81
C THR A 323 -12.00 -20.90 -10.87
N ILE A 324 -10.93 -20.10 -10.80
CA ILE A 324 -10.88 -18.69 -11.16
C ILE A 324 -9.67 -18.46 -12.06
N LYS A 325 -9.81 -17.56 -13.04
CA LYS A 325 -8.69 -17.11 -13.89
C LYS A 325 -8.97 -15.69 -14.42
N PRO A 326 -7.93 -14.94 -14.83
CA PRO A 326 -8.10 -13.77 -15.68
C PRO A 326 -8.92 -14.09 -16.95
N LEU A 327 -9.73 -13.13 -17.39
CA LEU A 327 -10.53 -13.22 -18.60
C LEU A 327 -9.80 -12.49 -19.73
N ASN A 328 -9.51 -13.21 -20.82
CA ASN A 328 -8.98 -12.60 -22.03
C ASN A 328 -10.15 -12.01 -22.84
N LEU A 329 -10.14 -10.70 -23.06
CA LEU A 329 -11.12 -9.98 -23.90
C LEU A 329 -10.64 -9.80 -25.35
N SER A 330 -9.35 -10.02 -25.63
CA SER A 330 -8.77 -9.77 -26.95
C SER A 330 -9.31 -10.75 -28.00
N GLN A 331 -9.82 -10.21 -29.11
CA GLN A 331 -10.31 -10.98 -30.26
C GLN A 331 -9.19 -11.34 -31.26
N VAL A 332 -7.94 -11.00 -30.95
CA VAL A 332 -6.77 -11.16 -31.84
C VAL A 332 -5.85 -12.23 -31.27
N GLU A 333 -5.77 -13.39 -31.95
CA GLU A 333 -4.88 -14.49 -31.55
C GLU A 333 -3.43 -14.01 -31.41
N GLY A 334 -2.84 -14.24 -30.24
CA GLY A 334 -1.43 -13.92 -29.93
C GLY A 334 -1.18 -12.54 -29.28
N LYS A 335 -2.14 -11.61 -29.25
CA LYS A 335 -2.00 -10.36 -28.48
C LYS A 335 -2.41 -10.59 -27.02
N HIS A 336 -1.47 -11.05 -26.18
CA HIS A 336 -1.72 -11.23 -24.75
C HIS A 336 -2.05 -9.90 -24.05
N SER A 337 -3.22 -9.82 -23.42
CA SER A 337 -3.59 -8.69 -22.58
C SER A 337 -2.71 -8.60 -21.31
N PRO A 338 -2.24 -7.41 -20.89
CA PRO A 338 -1.30 -7.26 -19.76
C PRO A 338 -1.81 -7.89 -18.44
N TRP A 339 -3.11 -7.79 -18.19
CA TRP A 339 -3.76 -8.29 -16.98
C TRP A 339 -3.82 -9.83 -16.88
N LEU A 340 -3.54 -10.59 -17.95
CA LEU A 340 -3.44 -12.05 -17.88
C LEU A 340 -2.29 -12.52 -16.96
N SER A 341 -1.33 -11.64 -16.69
CA SER A 341 -0.26 -11.89 -15.71
C SER A 341 -0.71 -11.80 -14.25
N VAL A 342 -1.88 -11.22 -13.96
CA VAL A 342 -2.40 -11.01 -12.60
C VAL A 342 -2.83 -12.34 -11.98
N ASP A 343 -2.38 -12.56 -10.76
CA ASP A 343 -2.76 -13.69 -9.93
C ASP A 343 -4.18 -13.53 -9.37
N THR A 344 -4.96 -14.61 -9.39
CA THR A 344 -6.37 -14.61 -8.97
C THR A 344 -6.65 -15.77 -8.03
N ALA A 345 -7.10 -15.54 -6.81
CA ALA A 345 -7.53 -16.58 -5.88
C ALA A 345 -8.96 -16.33 -5.39
N LEU A 346 -9.73 -17.39 -5.18
CA LEU A 346 -11.12 -17.34 -4.73
C LEU A 346 -11.24 -17.99 -3.35
N TYR A 347 -11.59 -17.20 -2.34
CA TYR A 347 -11.79 -17.65 -0.96
C TYR A 347 -13.25 -18.03 -0.72
N ILE A 348 -13.50 -19.23 -0.18
CA ILE A 348 -14.83 -19.77 0.06
C ILE A 348 -15.14 -19.72 1.56
N LEU A 349 -16.11 -18.89 1.94
CA LEU A 349 -16.54 -18.71 3.32
C LEU A 349 -17.95 -19.26 3.55
N LYS A 350 -18.19 -19.95 4.68
CA LYS A 350 -19.54 -20.28 5.17
C LYS A 350 -19.91 -19.31 6.29
N LYS A 351 -21.07 -18.64 6.21
CA LYS A 351 -21.54 -17.76 7.28
C LYS A 351 -22.26 -18.59 8.34
N ASN A 352 -21.72 -18.62 9.55
CA ASN A 352 -22.31 -19.30 10.70
C ASN A 352 -23.36 -18.39 11.38
N GLU A 353 -24.03 -18.90 12.42
CA GLU A 353 -25.13 -18.19 13.11
C GLU A 353 -24.72 -16.84 13.69
N ASN A 354 -23.45 -16.67 14.10
CA ASN A 354 -22.90 -15.41 14.57
C ASN A 354 -22.49 -14.51 13.38
N PRO A 355 -23.14 -13.34 13.14
CA PRO A 355 -22.96 -12.61 11.87
C PRO A 355 -21.57 -12.01 11.61
N ALA A 356 -20.71 -11.93 12.61
CA ALA A 356 -19.39 -11.29 12.55
C ALA A 356 -18.25 -12.21 12.06
N GLU A 357 -18.43 -13.53 12.12
CA GLU A 357 -17.40 -14.54 11.85
C GLU A 357 -17.82 -15.48 10.73
N ALA A 358 -17.47 -15.12 9.50
CA ALA A 358 -17.55 -16.02 8.36
C ALA A 358 -16.40 -17.04 8.43
N GLN A 359 -16.73 -18.33 8.44
CA GLN A 359 -15.77 -19.41 8.53
C GLN A 359 -15.14 -19.69 7.16
N LEU A 360 -13.83 -19.52 7.04
CA LEU A 360 -13.07 -20.02 5.90
C LEU A 360 -13.21 -21.54 5.80
N MET A 361 -13.64 -22.01 4.63
CA MET A 361 -13.74 -23.43 4.28
C MET A 361 -12.52 -23.88 3.48
N CYS A 362 -12.20 -23.14 2.42
CA CYS A 362 -11.13 -23.42 1.46
C CYS A 362 -10.86 -22.18 0.59
N PHE A 363 -9.80 -22.23 -0.23
CA PHE A 363 -9.54 -21.24 -1.28
C PHE A 363 -8.84 -21.92 -2.47
N THR A 364 -8.81 -21.27 -3.64
CA THR A 364 -8.17 -21.81 -4.85
C THR A 364 -6.65 -21.70 -4.78
N GLU A 365 -6.04 -22.65 -4.07
CA GLU A 365 -4.61 -22.73 -3.79
C GLU A 365 -3.78 -23.38 -4.91
N LEU A 366 -4.39 -24.24 -5.74
CA LEU A 366 -3.69 -25.02 -6.76
C LEU A 366 -3.64 -24.23 -8.08
N ARG A 367 -2.49 -24.23 -8.78
CA ARG A 367 -2.29 -23.43 -10.02
C ARG A 367 -1.98 -24.33 -11.23
N ASN A 368 -2.56 -23.98 -12.37
CA ASN A 368 -2.19 -24.48 -13.70
C ASN A 368 -2.22 -23.31 -14.70
N ARG A 369 -1.05 -22.82 -15.11
CA ARG A 369 -0.86 -21.62 -15.94
C ARG A 369 -1.52 -20.37 -15.33
N GLU A 370 -2.59 -19.87 -15.92
CA GLU A 370 -3.40 -18.72 -15.46
C GLU A 370 -4.59 -19.15 -14.59
N VAL A 371 -4.87 -20.45 -14.51
CA VAL A 371 -6.01 -21.02 -13.78
C VAL A 371 -5.59 -21.35 -12.35
N PHE A 372 -6.35 -20.82 -11.39
CA PHE A 372 -6.27 -21.23 -9.99
C PHE A 372 -7.53 -22.01 -9.65
N GLY A 373 -7.40 -23.09 -8.89
CA GLY A 373 -8.52 -23.98 -8.59
C GLY A 373 -8.45 -24.70 -7.25
N TRP A 374 -9.56 -25.34 -6.92
CA TRP A 374 -9.72 -26.17 -5.73
C TRP A 374 -10.71 -27.31 -6.02
N THR A 375 -10.40 -28.50 -5.51
CA THR A 375 -11.26 -29.68 -5.59
C THR A 375 -11.57 -30.18 -4.19
N GLY A 376 -12.83 -30.40 -3.87
CA GLY A 376 -13.24 -30.93 -2.57
C GLY A 376 -14.75 -30.99 -2.36
N GLU A 377 -15.18 -31.53 -1.24
CA GLU A 377 -16.60 -31.73 -0.93
C GLU A 377 -17.16 -30.61 -0.04
N LEU A 378 -18.33 -30.06 -0.40
CA LEU A 378 -19.09 -29.14 0.46
C LEU A 378 -20.48 -29.70 0.79
N GLU A 379 -20.90 -29.46 2.02
CA GLU A 379 -22.26 -29.69 2.50
C GLU A 379 -23.28 -28.71 1.88
N PRO A 380 -24.58 -28.99 1.97
CA PRO A 380 -25.62 -28.05 1.55
C PRO A 380 -25.50 -26.68 2.25
N GLY A 381 -25.99 -25.64 1.55
CA GLY A 381 -26.15 -24.30 2.09
C GLY A 381 -25.66 -23.19 1.16
N ILE A 382 -25.53 -21.99 1.74
CA ILE A 382 -25.04 -20.79 1.06
C ILE A 382 -23.60 -20.51 1.51
N TYR A 383 -22.74 -20.32 0.53
CA TYR A 383 -21.34 -19.96 0.67
C TYR A 383 -21.12 -18.58 0.03
N TRP A 384 -20.23 -17.78 0.61
CA TRP A 384 -19.70 -16.58 -0.04
C TRP A 384 -18.43 -16.97 -0.79
N LEU A 385 -18.30 -16.50 -2.03
CA LEU A 385 -17.07 -16.59 -2.80
C LEU A 385 -16.49 -15.19 -2.92
N ILE A 386 -15.30 -15.00 -2.38
CA ILE A 386 -14.57 -13.73 -2.33
C ILE A 386 -13.37 -13.82 -3.27
N PRO A 387 -13.39 -13.16 -4.45
CA PRO A 387 -12.23 -13.04 -5.30
C PRO A 387 -11.13 -12.22 -4.61
N SER A 388 -9.89 -12.49 -4.98
CA SER A 388 -8.72 -11.80 -4.48
C SER A 388 -7.59 -11.85 -5.51
N THR A 389 -6.72 -10.85 -5.45
CA THR A 389 -5.39 -10.84 -6.04
C THR A 389 -4.42 -10.36 -4.97
N THR A 390 -3.16 -10.77 -5.02
CA THR A 390 -2.12 -10.25 -4.11
C THR A 390 -1.82 -8.77 -4.32
N GLY A 391 -2.26 -8.17 -5.44
CA GLY A 391 -1.87 -6.81 -5.84
C GLY A 391 -0.40 -6.72 -6.28
N CYS A 392 0.29 -7.85 -6.49
CA CYS A 392 1.68 -7.81 -6.94
C CYS A 392 1.82 -7.30 -8.38
N ARG A 393 0.81 -7.51 -9.24
CA ARG A 393 0.85 -7.17 -10.68
C ARG A 393 -0.24 -6.21 -11.15
N LEU A 394 -1.40 -6.16 -10.50
CA LEU A 394 -2.43 -5.13 -10.76
C LEU A 394 -2.06 -3.84 -9.99
N ARG A 395 -1.58 -2.81 -10.69
CA ARG A 395 -1.14 -1.53 -10.10
C ARG A 395 -1.27 -0.37 -11.08
N LYS A 396 -1.38 0.85 -10.54
CA LYS A 396 -1.36 2.10 -11.31
C LYS A 396 -0.08 2.22 -12.14
N GLU A 397 -0.24 2.37 -13.45
CA GLU A 397 0.86 2.65 -14.35
C GLU A 397 1.43 4.04 -14.04
N THR A 398 2.76 4.14 -13.97
CA THR A 398 3.46 5.43 -13.76
C THR A 398 4.15 5.94 -15.03
N LYS A 399 3.82 5.36 -16.19
CA LYS A 399 4.25 5.84 -17.50
C LYS A 399 3.44 7.09 -17.87
N PRO A 400 4.07 8.17 -18.37
CA PRO A 400 3.32 9.25 -18.99
C PRO A 400 2.78 8.81 -20.36
N VAL A 401 1.48 8.52 -20.44
CA VAL A 401 0.80 8.40 -21.74
C VAL A 401 0.98 9.72 -22.48
N THR A 402 1.34 9.66 -23.77
CA THR A 402 1.90 10.81 -24.49
C THR A 402 0.86 11.60 -25.30
N GLU A 403 -0.20 10.92 -25.77
CA GLU A 403 -1.31 11.50 -26.54
C GLU A 403 -2.64 10.86 -26.06
N GLU A 404 -3.77 11.55 -26.27
CA GLU A 404 -5.11 11.15 -25.83
C GLU A 404 -5.93 10.71 -27.05
N VAL A 405 -6.61 9.56 -26.97
CA VAL A 405 -7.34 8.97 -28.11
C VAL A 405 -8.69 9.65 -28.31
N GLN A 406 -8.99 10.04 -29.55
CA GLN A 406 -10.28 10.63 -29.90
C GLN A 406 -11.42 9.59 -29.80
N LEU A 407 -12.35 9.80 -28.87
CA LEU A 407 -13.49 8.89 -28.62
C LEU A 407 -14.62 9.05 -29.66
N VAL A 408 -14.84 10.27 -30.13
CA VAL A 408 -15.94 10.64 -31.02
C VAL A 408 -15.47 11.53 -32.16
N HIS A 409 -16.08 11.38 -33.33
CA HIS A 409 -15.82 12.22 -34.50
C HIS A 409 -17.13 12.69 -35.12
N ARG A 410 -17.08 13.80 -35.85
CA ARG A 410 -18.17 14.25 -36.72
C ARG A 410 -17.86 13.87 -38.15
N ASP A 411 -18.88 13.42 -38.88
CA ASP A 411 -18.78 13.07 -40.29
C ASP A 411 -18.87 14.32 -41.21
N GLU A 412 -18.97 14.11 -42.52
CA GLU A 412 -19.13 15.19 -43.51
C GLU A 412 -20.49 15.92 -43.41
N THR A 413 -21.50 15.32 -42.77
CA THR A 413 -22.83 15.93 -42.53
C THR A 413 -22.89 16.70 -41.21
N GLY A 414 -21.96 16.44 -40.29
CA GLY A 414 -21.88 17.01 -38.94
C GLY A 414 -22.44 16.09 -37.86
N GLU A 415 -22.94 14.90 -38.21
CA GLU A 415 -23.45 13.90 -37.27
C GLU A 415 -22.32 13.30 -36.43
N LEU A 416 -22.54 13.12 -35.13
CA LEU A 416 -21.55 12.53 -34.22
C LEU A 416 -21.58 11.01 -34.31
N SER A 417 -20.41 10.38 -34.31
CA SER A 417 -20.31 8.93 -34.13
C SER A 417 -19.06 8.50 -33.37
N LEU A 418 -19.21 7.41 -32.60
CA LEU A 418 -18.12 6.81 -31.81
C LEU A 418 -17.05 6.22 -32.75
N THR A 419 -15.77 6.43 -32.42
CA THR A 419 -14.64 5.87 -33.19
C THR A 419 -14.56 4.35 -33.07
N SER A 420 -13.87 3.69 -34.01
CA SER A 420 -13.66 2.24 -34.04
C SER A 420 -13.03 1.72 -32.74
N GLU A 421 -12.06 2.46 -32.23
CA GLU A 421 -11.28 2.21 -31.03
C GLU A 421 -12.16 2.31 -29.78
N PHE A 422 -12.97 3.37 -29.66
CA PHE A 422 -13.89 3.53 -28.54
C PHE A 422 -15.03 2.51 -28.58
N ARG A 423 -15.56 2.15 -29.76
CA ARG A 423 -16.53 1.05 -29.92
C ARG A 423 -15.96 -0.31 -29.51
N SER A 424 -14.68 -0.58 -29.80
CA SER A 424 -13.99 -1.78 -29.31
C SER A 424 -13.92 -1.76 -27.77
N THR A 425 -13.54 -0.63 -27.19
CA THR A 425 -13.44 -0.45 -25.72
C THR A 425 -14.79 -0.60 -25.02
N LEU A 426 -15.87 -0.01 -25.55
CA LEU A 426 -17.22 -0.22 -25.05
C LEU A 426 -17.67 -1.68 -25.18
N SER A 427 -17.19 -2.42 -26.18
CA SER A 427 -17.46 -3.86 -26.31
C SER A 427 -16.68 -4.69 -25.31
N GLU A 428 -15.47 -4.27 -24.92
CA GLU A 428 -14.71 -4.90 -23.82
C GLU A 428 -15.37 -4.59 -22.46
N ILE A 429 -15.83 -3.36 -22.24
CA ILE A 429 -16.64 -2.94 -21.09
C ILE A 429 -17.93 -3.76 -20.98
N PHE A 430 -18.66 -3.97 -22.08
CA PHE A 430 -19.87 -4.81 -22.10
C PHE A 430 -19.59 -6.24 -21.59
N GLU A 431 -18.51 -6.87 -22.05
CA GLU A 431 -18.11 -8.22 -21.62
C GLU A 431 -17.58 -8.28 -20.16
N ILE A 432 -17.30 -7.14 -19.54
CA ILE A 432 -16.98 -7.00 -18.10
C ILE A 432 -18.25 -6.86 -17.26
N ILE A 433 -19.30 -6.22 -17.79
CA ILE A 433 -20.58 -5.97 -17.10
C ILE A 433 -21.54 -7.17 -17.22
N ASP A 434 -21.44 -7.98 -18.27
CA ASP A 434 -22.14 -9.27 -18.43
C ASP A 434 -21.63 -10.30 -17.40
N LEU A 435 -22.19 -10.27 -16.18
CA LEU A 435 -21.71 -11.05 -15.02
C LEU A 435 -22.19 -12.50 -15.03
N ASP A 436 -23.28 -12.83 -15.72
CA ASP A 436 -23.72 -14.22 -15.92
C ASP A 436 -23.26 -14.84 -17.25
N GLY A 437 -22.84 -14.01 -18.22
CA GLY A 437 -22.30 -14.42 -19.50
C GLY A 437 -23.35 -14.64 -20.60
N ASN A 438 -24.58 -14.13 -20.44
CA ASN A 438 -25.66 -14.36 -21.40
C ASN A 438 -25.66 -13.42 -22.63
N GLY A 439 -24.79 -12.40 -22.65
CA GLY A 439 -24.66 -11.45 -23.77
C GLY A 439 -25.71 -10.35 -23.80
N LEU A 440 -26.33 -10.04 -22.65
CA LEU A 440 -27.27 -8.94 -22.40
C LEU A 440 -26.97 -8.40 -20.99
N ILE A 441 -27.31 -7.13 -20.71
CA ILE A 441 -27.11 -6.50 -19.39
C ILE A 441 -28.45 -6.37 -18.65
N SER A 442 -28.56 -7.00 -17.47
CA SER A 442 -29.69 -6.83 -16.54
C SER A 442 -29.65 -5.48 -15.81
N LEU A 443 -30.75 -5.06 -15.17
CA LEU A 443 -30.76 -3.88 -14.29
C LEU A 443 -29.72 -3.99 -13.16
N GLU A 444 -29.46 -5.19 -12.66
CA GLU A 444 -28.55 -5.39 -11.54
C GLU A 444 -27.09 -5.29 -12.00
N GLU A 445 -26.81 -5.68 -13.24
CA GLU A 445 -25.52 -5.54 -13.91
C GLU A 445 -25.27 -4.09 -14.34
N TYR A 446 -26.27 -3.42 -14.91
CA TYR A 446 -26.24 -1.98 -15.15
C TYR A 446 -26.02 -1.17 -13.85
N ASN A 447 -26.62 -1.62 -12.73
CA ASN A 447 -26.36 -1.04 -11.41
C ASN A 447 -24.97 -1.36 -10.80
N PHE A 448 -24.22 -2.34 -11.34
CA PHE A 448 -22.80 -2.51 -10.99
C PHE A 448 -21.91 -1.57 -11.80
N PHE A 449 -22.31 -1.24 -13.03
CA PHE A 449 -21.66 -0.24 -13.87
C PHE A 449 -21.88 1.18 -13.33
N GLU A 450 -23.13 1.62 -13.16
CA GLU A 450 -23.48 2.96 -12.64
C GLU A 450 -22.84 3.26 -11.28
N LEU A 451 -22.96 2.33 -10.33
CA LEU A 451 -22.36 2.50 -9.00
C LEU A 451 -20.83 2.65 -9.03
N ARG A 452 -20.19 2.31 -10.16
CA ARG A 452 -18.76 2.51 -10.40
C ARG A 452 -18.44 3.75 -11.24
N THR A 453 -19.27 4.11 -12.22
CA THR A 453 -19.03 5.25 -13.13
C THR A 453 -19.58 6.56 -12.58
N SER A 454 -20.85 6.59 -12.19
CA SER A 454 -21.55 7.75 -11.61
C SER A 454 -21.53 7.76 -10.08
N GLY A 455 -21.43 6.57 -9.45
CA GLY A 455 -21.52 6.40 -8.00
C GLY A 455 -22.95 6.33 -7.46
N GLU A 456 -23.95 6.41 -8.34
CA GLU A 456 -25.37 6.31 -8.00
C GLU A 456 -25.97 4.99 -8.51
N LYS A 457 -27.30 4.90 -8.61
CA LYS A 457 -28.00 3.70 -9.04
C LYS A 457 -29.16 4.04 -9.96
N CYS A 458 -29.26 3.30 -11.07
CA CYS A 458 -30.41 3.35 -11.95
C CYS A 458 -31.61 2.69 -11.24
N ASP A 459 -32.67 3.46 -11.02
CA ASP A 459 -33.95 2.95 -10.51
C ASP A 459 -34.80 2.31 -11.63
N GLU A 460 -35.93 1.71 -11.25
CA GLU A 460 -36.81 1.00 -12.19
C GLU A 460 -37.50 1.93 -13.21
N ASP A 461 -37.69 3.20 -12.87
CA ASP A 461 -38.34 4.19 -13.74
C ASP A 461 -37.34 4.73 -14.79
N ALA A 462 -36.12 5.07 -14.36
CA ALA A 462 -35.01 5.38 -15.26
C ALA A 462 -34.65 4.18 -16.16
N TRP A 463 -34.65 2.96 -15.61
CA TRP A 463 -34.45 1.74 -16.40
C TRP A 463 -35.60 1.48 -17.37
N ALA A 464 -36.84 1.86 -17.05
CA ALA A 464 -37.96 1.78 -18.00
C ALA A 464 -37.71 2.68 -19.21
N VAL A 465 -37.31 3.93 -18.99
CA VAL A 465 -36.92 4.87 -20.06
C VAL A 465 -35.76 4.32 -20.89
N CYS A 466 -34.74 3.72 -20.26
CA CYS A 466 -33.65 3.05 -20.97
C CYS A 466 -34.15 1.90 -21.87
N ARG A 467 -35.07 1.06 -21.40
CA ARG A 467 -35.62 -0.07 -22.17
C ARG A 467 -36.53 0.35 -23.32
N GLU A 468 -37.15 1.53 -23.24
CA GLU A 468 -38.03 2.07 -24.28
C GLU A 468 -37.26 2.81 -25.38
N ASN A 469 -36.11 3.41 -25.06
CA ASN A 469 -35.31 4.21 -26.00
C ASN A 469 -34.18 3.44 -26.71
N PHE A 470 -33.66 2.35 -26.15
CA PHE A 470 -32.51 1.61 -26.68
C PHE A 470 -32.84 0.16 -27.07
N ASP A 471 -31.98 -0.47 -27.89
CA ASP A 471 -32.13 -1.88 -28.28
C ASP A 471 -32.07 -2.81 -27.04
N THR A 472 -33.16 -3.53 -26.79
CA THR A 472 -33.29 -4.45 -25.66
C THR A 472 -33.92 -5.79 -26.06
N LYS A 473 -33.60 -6.83 -25.30
CA LYS A 473 -34.05 -8.20 -25.54
C LYS A 473 -34.33 -8.86 -24.19
N LYS A 474 -35.49 -9.52 -24.05
CA LYS A 474 -35.99 -10.02 -22.75
C LYS A 474 -36.13 -8.95 -21.64
N ASN A 475 -36.20 -7.66 -21.99
CA ASN A 475 -36.11 -6.51 -21.06
C ASN A 475 -34.69 -6.23 -20.50
N GLU A 476 -33.66 -6.82 -21.11
CA GLU A 476 -32.24 -6.66 -20.78
C GLU A 476 -31.55 -5.90 -21.94
N LEU A 477 -30.56 -5.05 -21.64
CA LEU A 477 -29.93 -4.16 -22.62
C LEU A 477 -28.99 -4.94 -23.56
N THR A 478 -29.13 -4.71 -24.87
CA THR A 478 -28.30 -5.33 -25.92
C THR A 478 -26.95 -4.63 -26.00
N ARG A 479 -25.92 -5.33 -26.52
CA ARG A 479 -24.62 -4.70 -26.80
C ARG A 479 -24.76 -3.52 -27.76
N GLN A 480 -25.70 -3.56 -28.70
CA GLN A 480 -25.97 -2.41 -29.58
C GLN A 480 -26.61 -1.26 -28.79
N GLY A 481 -27.65 -1.52 -27.99
CA GLY A 481 -28.27 -0.51 -27.13
C GLY A 481 -27.29 0.14 -26.15
N PHE A 482 -26.30 -0.60 -25.65
CA PHE A 482 -25.20 -0.07 -24.83
C PHE A 482 -24.27 0.89 -25.61
N MET A 483 -24.02 0.66 -26.91
CA MET A 483 -23.31 1.63 -27.77
C MET A 483 -24.15 2.88 -28.01
N ASP A 484 -25.46 2.69 -28.25
CA ASP A 484 -26.38 3.76 -28.61
C ASP A 484 -26.63 4.70 -27.41
N LEU A 485 -26.61 4.16 -26.19
CA LEU A 485 -26.65 4.91 -24.92
C LEU A 485 -25.45 5.86 -24.78
N HIS A 486 -24.21 5.37 -24.95
CA HIS A 486 -23.01 6.20 -24.91
C HIS A 486 -22.90 7.16 -26.11
N LEU A 487 -23.55 6.83 -27.24
CA LEU A 487 -23.69 7.76 -28.36
C LEU A 487 -24.72 8.86 -28.07
N MET A 488 -25.78 8.59 -27.30
CA MET A 488 -26.70 9.63 -26.82
C MET A 488 -25.99 10.58 -25.85
N GLU A 489 -25.27 10.04 -24.86
CA GLU A 489 -24.43 10.81 -23.92
C GLU A 489 -23.45 11.75 -24.64
N ALA A 490 -22.79 11.26 -25.69
CA ALA A 490 -21.92 12.07 -26.54
C ALA A 490 -22.65 13.18 -27.31
N ASN A 491 -23.87 12.93 -27.77
CA ASN A 491 -24.68 13.92 -28.49
C ASN A 491 -25.24 15.01 -27.56
N ASP A 492 -25.71 14.64 -26.37
CA ASP A 492 -26.27 15.56 -25.36
C ASP A 492 -25.25 16.61 -24.89
N ARG A 493 -23.94 16.33 -25.02
CA ARG A 493 -22.85 17.28 -24.77
C ARG A 493 -22.17 17.84 -26.03
N GLU A 494 -22.85 17.83 -27.17
CA GLU A 494 -22.34 18.33 -28.46
C GLU A 494 -20.99 17.71 -28.90
N GLY A 495 -20.64 16.53 -28.39
CA GLY A 495 -19.39 15.82 -28.69
C GLY A 495 -18.23 16.07 -27.71
N ASP A 496 -18.47 16.70 -26.56
CA ASP A 496 -17.49 16.80 -25.46
C ASP A 496 -17.26 15.42 -24.80
N PRO A 497 -16.03 14.85 -24.86
CA PRO A 497 -15.74 13.51 -24.35
C PRO A 497 -15.54 13.44 -22.83
N LEU A 498 -15.68 14.53 -22.07
CA LEU A 498 -15.30 14.57 -20.64
C LEU A 498 -15.99 13.52 -19.77
N ASP A 499 -17.29 13.25 -19.96
CA ASP A 499 -18.02 12.25 -19.15
C ASP A 499 -17.68 10.82 -19.58
N LEU A 500 -17.57 10.57 -20.89
CA LEU A 500 -17.07 9.31 -21.45
C LEU A 500 -15.69 8.94 -20.89
N TRP A 501 -14.81 9.94 -20.68
CA TRP A 501 -13.51 9.75 -20.02
C TRP A 501 -13.62 9.42 -18.53
N VAL A 502 -14.59 9.97 -17.79
CA VAL A 502 -14.86 9.55 -16.40
C VAL A 502 -15.28 8.08 -16.38
N THR A 503 -16.23 7.68 -17.24
CA THR A 503 -16.66 6.28 -17.41
C THR A 503 -15.49 5.34 -17.74
N LEU A 504 -14.64 5.72 -18.71
CA LEU A 504 -13.45 4.94 -19.10
C LEU A 504 -12.44 4.78 -17.96
N HIS A 505 -12.12 5.87 -17.25
CA HIS A 505 -11.17 5.83 -16.14
C HIS A 505 -11.73 5.04 -14.94
N SER A 506 -13.01 5.20 -14.59
CA SER A 506 -13.65 4.39 -13.55
C SER A 506 -13.64 2.89 -13.89
N MET A 507 -13.78 2.52 -15.17
CA MET A 507 -13.63 1.14 -15.64
C MET A 507 -12.17 0.65 -15.78
N GLY A 508 -11.18 1.52 -15.53
CA GLY A 508 -9.75 1.17 -15.46
C GLY A 508 -8.94 1.37 -16.75
N TYR A 509 -9.49 2.06 -17.75
CA TYR A 509 -8.80 2.37 -19.01
C TYR A 509 -7.96 3.66 -18.90
N ASN A 510 -6.77 3.64 -19.51
CA ASN A 510 -5.92 4.83 -19.65
C ASN A 510 -6.35 5.70 -20.87
N THR A 511 -5.74 6.87 -21.06
CA THR A 511 -6.04 7.78 -22.18
C THR A 511 -5.63 7.26 -23.57
N ALA A 512 -4.98 6.08 -23.64
CA ALA A 512 -4.70 5.34 -24.86
C ALA A 512 -5.69 4.18 -25.11
N LEU A 513 -6.78 4.11 -24.33
CA LEU A 513 -7.77 3.02 -24.32
C LEU A 513 -7.20 1.63 -23.98
N GLU A 514 -6.09 1.58 -23.24
CA GLU A 514 -5.57 0.32 -22.70
C GLU A 514 -6.12 0.09 -21.29
N LEU A 515 -6.68 -1.10 -21.02
CA LEU A 515 -7.12 -1.51 -19.70
C LEU A 515 -5.89 -1.79 -18.80
N THR A 516 -5.60 -0.89 -17.87
CA THR A 516 -4.39 -0.93 -17.03
C THR A 516 -4.68 -0.98 -15.53
N GLU A 517 -5.79 -0.39 -15.08
CA GLU A 517 -6.16 -0.32 -13.65
C GLU A 517 -7.30 -1.31 -13.30
N ALA A 518 -7.53 -2.32 -14.15
CA ALA A 518 -8.46 -3.40 -13.87
C ALA A 518 -7.97 -4.77 -14.41
N CYS A 519 -8.50 -5.85 -13.86
CA CYS A 519 -8.29 -7.23 -14.30
C CYS A 519 -9.62 -8.00 -14.31
N PRO A 520 -10.27 -8.13 -15.49
CA PRO A 520 -11.42 -9.01 -15.71
C PRO A 520 -11.09 -10.47 -15.37
N PHE A 521 -12.05 -11.21 -14.82
CA PHE A 521 -11.90 -12.62 -14.44
C PHE A 521 -13.18 -13.43 -14.67
N VAL A 522 -13.04 -14.75 -14.69
CA VAL A 522 -14.17 -15.70 -14.76
C VAL A 522 -14.04 -16.78 -13.69
N ILE A 523 -15.15 -17.06 -13.00
CA ILE A 523 -15.31 -18.13 -12.02
C ILE A 523 -16.13 -19.25 -12.64
N ASN A 524 -15.65 -20.49 -12.56
CA ASN A 524 -16.43 -21.68 -12.93
C ASN A 524 -16.62 -22.59 -11.71
N VAL A 525 -17.85 -23.03 -11.51
CA VAL A 525 -18.28 -23.91 -10.43
C VAL A 525 -18.87 -25.18 -11.05
N TYR A 526 -18.12 -26.28 -11.00
CA TYR A 526 -18.63 -27.60 -11.39
C TYR A 526 -18.95 -28.41 -10.14
N ALA A 527 -20.10 -29.09 -10.12
CA ALA A 527 -20.52 -29.94 -9.00
C ALA A 527 -21.04 -31.31 -9.48
N GLU A 528 -20.69 -32.37 -8.75
CA GLU A 528 -21.04 -33.76 -9.10
C GLU A 528 -22.55 -34.05 -9.04
N ARG A 529 -23.26 -33.56 -8.01
CA ARG A 529 -24.61 -34.07 -7.65
C ARG A 529 -25.76 -33.06 -7.70
N CYS A 530 -25.49 -31.78 -7.87
CA CYS A 530 -26.54 -30.76 -7.98
C CYS A 530 -26.09 -29.62 -8.88
N LYS A 531 -27.03 -28.90 -9.52
CA LYS A 531 -26.67 -27.68 -10.25
C LYS A 531 -26.34 -26.57 -9.24
N PRO A 532 -25.08 -26.05 -9.22
CA PRO A 532 -24.74 -24.93 -8.36
C PRO A 532 -25.45 -23.67 -8.86
N ARG A 533 -25.72 -22.72 -7.96
CA ARG A 533 -26.24 -21.40 -8.31
C ARG A 533 -25.33 -20.33 -7.75
N ILE A 534 -24.64 -19.60 -8.62
CA ILE A 534 -23.82 -18.44 -8.30
C ILE A 534 -24.59 -17.15 -8.68
N LYS A 535 -24.46 -16.08 -7.90
CA LYS A 535 -24.88 -14.71 -8.29
C LYS A 535 -24.00 -13.67 -7.58
N ALA A 536 -23.61 -12.62 -8.30
CA ALA A 536 -23.00 -11.43 -7.71
C ALA A 536 -23.99 -10.70 -6.77
N VAL A 537 -23.48 -10.05 -5.72
CA VAL A 537 -24.31 -9.52 -4.61
C VAL A 537 -24.03 -8.05 -4.33
N HIS A 538 -22.76 -7.67 -4.31
CA HIS A 538 -22.27 -6.30 -4.20
C HIS A 538 -20.82 -6.26 -4.70
N MET A 539 -20.31 -5.05 -4.92
CA MET A 539 -18.89 -4.78 -5.14
C MET A 539 -18.35 -4.16 -3.85
N GLU A 540 -17.24 -4.66 -3.31
CA GLU A 540 -16.59 -4.07 -2.12
C GLU A 540 -15.07 -4.15 -2.21
N ALA A 541 -14.38 -3.30 -1.43
CA ALA A 541 -12.93 -3.38 -1.27
C ALA A 541 -12.56 -4.70 -0.59
N CYS A 542 -11.48 -5.33 -1.06
CA CYS A 542 -11.02 -6.65 -0.63
C CYS A 542 -10.38 -6.66 0.79
N SER A 543 -10.76 -5.75 1.69
CA SER A 543 -10.24 -5.63 3.06
C SER A 543 -11.20 -6.20 4.12
N GLY A 544 -10.72 -6.41 5.35
CA GLY A 544 -11.54 -6.80 6.50
C GLY A 544 -12.05 -8.26 6.55
N GLN A 545 -12.93 -8.69 5.63
CA GLN A 545 -13.37 -10.10 5.59
C GLN A 545 -12.34 -11.00 4.92
N LEU A 546 -11.85 -10.60 3.74
CA LEU A 546 -10.79 -11.33 3.04
C LEU A 546 -9.50 -11.34 3.86
N GLU A 547 -9.09 -10.20 4.45
CA GLU A 547 -7.84 -10.15 5.23
C GLU A 547 -7.85 -11.16 6.39
N ARG A 548 -8.97 -11.28 7.11
CA ARG A 548 -9.14 -12.31 8.17
C ARG A 548 -9.06 -13.74 7.60
N ALA A 549 -9.59 -13.98 6.41
CA ALA A 549 -9.48 -15.27 5.73
C ALA A 549 -8.03 -15.57 5.27
N ILE A 550 -7.32 -14.58 4.71
CA ILE A 550 -5.89 -14.69 4.35
C ILE A 550 -5.07 -14.97 5.60
N CYS A 551 -5.20 -14.16 6.66
CA CYS A 551 -4.51 -14.36 7.93
C CYS A 551 -4.75 -15.76 8.49
N LYS A 552 -5.99 -16.25 8.53
CA LYS A 552 -6.28 -17.63 8.97
C LYS A 552 -5.60 -18.68 8.07
N SER A 553 -5.73 -18.56 6.74
CA SER A 553 -5.12 -19.50 5.79
C SER A 553 -3.59 -19.59 5.90
N VAL A 554 -2.95 -18.51 6.35
CA VAL A 554 -1.51 -18.45 6.61
C VAL A 554 -1.17 -18.96 8.01
N LEU A 555 -1.93 -18.63 9.06
CA LEU A 555 -1.73 -19.17 10.41
C LEU A 555 -1.77 -20.71 10.40
N ASP A 556 -2.73 -21.30 9.70
CA ASP A 556 -2.93 -22.76 9.60
C ASP A 556 -1.79 -23.49 8.82
N ARG A 557 -0.90 -22.76 8.12
CA ARG A 557 0.05 -23.33 7.13
C ARG A 557 1.47 -22.74 7.14
N SER A 558 1.79 -21.82 8.04
CA SER A 558 3.01 -21.01 7.96
C SER A 558 4.20 -21.58 8.73
N ASN A 559 5.40 -21.20 8.30
CA ASN A 559 6.57 -21.20 9.16
C ASN A 559 6.47 -19.97 10.08
N ALA A 560 6.13 -20.20 11.35
CA ALA A 560 6.04 -19.18 12.38
C ALA A 560 7.42 -18.95 13.04
N LYS A 561 7.83 -17.70 13.18
CA LYS A 561 9.02 -17.34 13.96
C LYS A 561 8.74 -16.16 14.89
N VAL A 562 9.01 -16.36 16.16
CA VAL A 562 9.01 -15.31 17.19
C VAL A 562 10.15 -14.32 16.92
N MET A 563 9.94 -13.04 17.21
CA MET A 563 10.97 -12.01 17.03
C MET A 563 12.02 -12.05 18.16
N ASP A 564 13.31 -11.96 17.82
CA ASP A 564 14.42 -12.07 18.79
C ASP A 564 14.25 -11.10 19.97
N GLY A 565 13.92 -11.62 21.16
CA GLY A 565 13.73 -10.82 22.38
C GLY A 565 12.40 -10.08 22.51
N TYR A 566 11.41 -10.36 21.65
CA TYR A 566 10.04 -9.84 21.75
C TYR A 566 9.03 -10.97 21.52
N GLU A 567 8.78 -11.78 22.56
CA GLU A 567 7.98 -13.02 22.49
C GLU A 567 6.54 -12.80 22.01
N ASN A 568 5.98 -11.61 22.25
CA ASN A 568 4.64 -11.24 21.83
C ASN A 568 4.49 -10.98 20.32
N ILE A 569 5.60 -10.85 19.57
CA ILE A 569 5.56 -10.57 18.12
C ILE A 569 5.98 -11.82 17.36
N VAL A 570 5.06 -12.38 16.59
CA VAL A 570 5.30 -13.56 15.75
C VAL A 570 5.12 -13.19 14.29
N VAL A 571 6.13 -13.47 13.48
CA VAL A 571 6.06 -13.31 12.02
C VAL A 571 5.81 -14.68 11.41
N HIS A 572 4.79 -14.76 10.58
CA HIS A 572 4.35 -15.97 9.91
C HIS A 572 4.54 -15.82 8.41
N THR A 573 5.29 -16.73 7.79
CA THR A 573 5.47 -16.77 6.33
C THR A 573 4.94 -18.09 5.79
N CYS A 574 4.05 -18.02 4.80
CA CYS A 574 3.55 -19.19 4.07
C CYS A 574 3.86 -19.05 2.57
N ASN A 575 4.23 -20.17 1.95
CA ASN A 575 4.43 -20.30 0.51
C ASN A 575 3.19 -21.00 -0.07
N GLN A 576 2.51 -20.35 -1.02
CA GLN A 576 1.34 -20.88 -1.73
C GLN A 576 1.74 -21.25 -3.17
N ASP A 577 2.88 -21.95 -3.30
CA ASP A 577 3.63 -22.29 -4.51
C ASP A 577 4.07 -21.14 -5.42
N SER A 578 3.13 -20.32 -5.90
CA SER A 578 3.35 -19.28 -6.90
C SER A 578 3.44 -17.86 -6.34
N TRP A 579 3.09 -17.68 -5.06
CA TRP A 579 3.37 -16.48 -4.27
C TRP A 579 3.70 -16.85 -2.82
N ILE A 580 4.29 -15.91 -2.09
CA ILE A 580 4.52 -15.97 -0.65
C ILE A 580 3.67 -14.90 0.02
N THR A 581 2.96 -15.27 1.09
CA THR A 581 2.28 -14.32 1.98
C THR A 581 2.99 -14.30 3.33
N SER A 582 3.27 -13.11 3.83
CA SER A 582 3.76 -12.91 5.20
C SER A 582 2.76 -12.06 6.00
N ILE A 583 2.41 -12.53 7.19
CA ILE A 583 1.54 -11.85 8.15
C ILE A 583 2.31 -11.63 9.47
N ILE A 584 1.87 -10.66 10.26
CA ILE A 584 2.46 -10.37 11.57
C ILE A 584 1.36 -10.42 12.63
N GLU A 585 1.58 -11.24 13.65
CA GLU A 585 0.72 -11.39 14.82
C GLU A 585 1.34 -10.61 16.00
N ASN A 586 0.61 -9.61 16.50
CA ASN A 586 0.97 -8.83 17.69
C ASN A 586 0.10 -9.25 18.88
N LYS A 587 0.68 -10.01 19.81
CA LYS A 587 0.02 -10.49 21.04
C LYS A 587 0.09 -9.49 22.19
N SER A 588 0.79 -8.37 22.02
CA SER A 588 0.96 -7.37 23.07
C SER A 588 -0.20 -6.38 23.11
N ASP A 589 -0.32 -5.71 24.27
CA ASP A 589 -1.22 -4.58 24.49
C ASP A 589 -0.70 -3.26 23.89
N ASP A 590 0.54 -3.24 23.41
CA ASP A 590 1.16 -2.10 22.75
C ASP A 590 1.06 -2.19 21.22
N LYS A 591 1.09 -1.03 20.57
CA LYS A 591 1.16 -0.92 19.10
C LYS A 591 2.62 -1.02 18.68
N VAL A 592 2.95 -1.98 17.81
CA VAL A 592 4.34 -2.17 17.33
C VAL A 592 4.52 -1.74 15.90
N ILE A 593 5.76 -1.45 15.51
CA ILE A 593 6.12 -1.04 14.15
C ILE A 593 7.26 -1.92 13.68
N ILE A 594 6.97 -2.73 12.66
CA ILE A 594 7.91 -3.71 12.14
C ILE A 594 8.42 -3.20 10.80
N HIS A 595 9.70 -2.84 10.78
CA HIS A 595 10.43 -2.51 9.57
C HIS A 595 10.79 -3.78 8.80
N ILE A 596 10.55 -3.75 7.50
CA ILE A 596 10.56 -4.90 6.59
C ILE A 596 11.51 -4.57 5.45
N ASN A 597 12.59 -5.35 5.33
CA ASN A 597 13.62 -5.18 4.32
C ASN A 597 13.67 -6.43 3.44
N ASN A 598 13.35 -6.25 2.16
CA ASN A 598 13.38 -7.24 1.08
C ASN A 598 14.59 -7.04 0.13
N GLU A 599 15.55 -6.16 0.41
CA GLU A 599 16.67 -5.83 -0.51
C GLU A 599 17.50 -7.05 -0.96
N LEU A 600 17.56 -8.09 -0.12
CA LEU A 600 18.29 -9.33 -0.41
C LEU A 600 17.48 -10.31 -1.26
N SER A 601 16.20 -10.01 -1.54
CA SER A 601 15.36 -10.80 -2.43
C SER A 601 15.78 -10.64 -3.89
N LYS A 602 15.64 -11.70 -4.69
CA LYS A 602 16.05 -11.73 -6.12
C LYS A 602 14.93 -12.27 -6.99
N ASN A 603 14.71 -11.61 -8.14
CA ASN A 603 13.60 -11.91 -9.04
C ASN A 603 12.23 -11.83 -8.33
N CYS A 604 12.06 -10.87 -7.42
CA CYS A 604 10.85 -10.70 -6.61
C CYS A 604 10.15 -9.37 -6.89
N VAL A 605 8.82 -9.38 -6.78
CA VAL A 605 7.96 -8.19 -6.74
C VAL A 605 7.00 -8.33 -5.55
N ASN A 606 6.88 -7.30 -4.72
CA ASN A 606 6.00 -7.32 -3.52
C ASN A 606 4.86 -6.30 -3.65
N ASN A 607 3.70 -6.58 -3.08
CA ASN A 607 2.49 -5.76 -3.26
C ASN A 607 2.63 -4.30 -2.77
N ARG A 608 3.50 -4.02 -1.80
CA ARG A 608 3.83 -2.65 -1.34
C ARG A 608 4.63 -1.84 -2.36
N GLY A 609 5.31 -2.49 -3.30
CA GLY A 609 6.12 -1.83 -4.34
C GLY A 609 7.42 -1.21 -3.83
N LEU A 610 7.78 -1.47 -2.57
CA LEU A 610 8.95 -0.93 -1.89
C LEU A 610 9.86 -2.07 -1.42
N ASN A 611 11.17 -1.97 -1.67
CA ASN A 611 12.13 -2.94 -1.14
C ASN A 611 12.30 -2.81 0.39
N ILE A 612 12.06 -1.61 0.95
CA ILE A 612 12.07 -1.36 2.38
C ILE A 612 10.89 -0.46 2.75
N PHE A 613 10.12 -0.86 3.77
CA PHE A 613 8.99 -0.13 4.35
C PHE A 613 8.81 -0.57 5.83
N ALA A 614 7.79 -0.10 6.54
CA ALA A 614 7.43 -0.63 7.85
C ALA A 614 5.92 -0.58 8.10
N VAL A 615 5.35 -1.66 8.65
CA VAL A 615 3.92 -1.72 8.99
C VAL A 615 3.69 -1.40 10.47
N GLU A 616 2.61 -0.69 10.76
CA GLU A 616 2.15 -0.39 12.13
C GLU A 616 1.08 -1.41 12.53
N VAL A 617 1.43 -2.35 13.41
CA VAL A 617 0.57 -3.46 13.84
C VAL A 617 -0.17 -3.07 15.13
N ALA A 618 -1.50 -3.09 15.08
CA ALA A 618 -2.33 -2.75 16.24
C ALA A 618 -2.16 -3.77 17.40
N PRO A 619 -2.44 -3.37 18.66
CA PRO A 619 -2.49 -4.30 19.80
C PRO A 619 -3.42 -5.49 19.54
N ARG A 620 -3.06 -6.68 20.05
CA ARG A 620 -3.86 -7.91 19.97
C ARG A 620 -4.44 -8.22 18.58
N SER A 621 -3.67 -7.97 17.52
CA SER A 621 -4.14 -8.08 16.13
C SER A 621 -3.20 -8.92 15.26
N THR A 622 -3.71 -9.38 14.11
CA THR A 622 -2.92 -10.02 13.05
C THR A 622 -3.23 -9.34 11.73
N MET A 623 -2.20 -8.88 11.01
CA MET A 623 -2.36 -8.17 9.73
C MET A 623 -1.56 -8.81 8.61
N VAL A 624 -2.03 -8.64 7.36
CA VAL A 624 -1.24 -8.97 6.18
C VAL A 624 -0.16 -7.91 5.97
N CYS A 625 1.10 -8.32 6.13
CA CYS A 625 2.25 -7.43 5.97
C CYS A 625 2.56 -7.22 4.48
N GLN A 626 2.77 -8.33 3.75
CA GLN A 626 3.07 -8.30 2.33
C GLN A 626 2.71 -9.62 1.64
N HIS A 627 2.44 -9.51 0.35
CA HIS A 627 2.52 -10.59 -0.62
C HIS A 627 3.75 -10.39 -1.51
N VAL A 628 4.38 -11.49 -1.94
CA VAL A 628 5.57 -11.48 -2.82
C VAL A 628 5.43 -12.54 -3.91
N MET A 629 5.66 -12.14 -5.15
CA MET A 629 5.63 -12.99 -6.34
C MET A 629 6.96 -12.96 -7.11
N PRO A 630 7.21 -13.92 -8.01
CA PRO A 630 8.27 -13.80 -9.00
C PRO A 630 8.03 -12.61 -9.94
N LEU A 631 9.08 -11.86 -10.25
CA LEU A 631 9.06 -10.79 -11.26
C LEU A 631 9.06 -11.38 -12.68
N ASN A 632 9.86 -12.42 -12.92
CA ASN A 632 9.76 -13.32 -14.07
C ASN A 632 9.51 -14.75 -13.58
N GLU A 633 8.42 -15.37 -14.04
CA GLU A 633 8.02 -16.74 -13.64
C GLU A 633 8.89 -17.86 -14.25
N GLU A 634 9.58 -17.58 -15.37
CA GLU A 634 10.48 -18.52 -16.06
C GLU A 634 11.83 -18.67 -15.34
N GLN A 635 12.11 -17.82 -14.36
CA GLN A 635 13.38 -17.78 -13.63
C GLN A 635 13.18 -18.17 -12.17
N GLU A 636 14.19 -18.79 -11.58
CA GLU A 636 14.20 -19.00 -10.13
C GLU A 636 14.16 -17.66 -9.39
N TRP A 637 13.57 -17.65 -8.20
CA TRP A 637 13.49 -16.47 -7.35
C TRP A 637 13.89 -16.83 -5.91
N ILE A 638 14.35 -15.82 -5.18
CA ILE A 638 14.78 -16.01 -3.79
C ILE A 638 14.09 -14.92 -2.98
N TYR A 639 13.11 -15.33 -2.17
CA TYR A 639 12.57 -14.46 -1.13
C TYR A 639 13.56 -14.42 0.02
N CYS A 640 14.09 -13.25 0.35
CA CYS A 640 14.93 -13.01 1.51
C CYS A 640 14.47 -11.71 2.17
N CYS A 641 13.84 -11.83 3.33
CA CYS A 641 13.23 -10.72 4.06
C CYS A 641 13.66 -10.70 5.52
N VAL A 642 14.01 -9.50 6.00
CA VAL A 642 14.35 -9.22 7.40
C VAL A 642 13.27 -8.32 8.01
N TYR A 643 12.70 -8.78 9.12
CA TYR A 643 11.74 -8.07 9.95
C TYR A 643 12.47 -7.55 11.19
N SER A 644 12.31 -6.28 11.54
CA SER A 644 12.99 -5.67 12.69
C SER A 644 12.07 -4.68 13.41
N LEU A 645 12.00 -4.75 14.74
CA LEU A 645 11.23 -3.81 15.55
C LEU A 645 11.86 -2.41 15.52
N VAL A 646 11.07 -1.39 15.19
CA VAL A 646 11.48 0.01 15.29
C VAL A 646 11.35 0.47 16.76
N SER A 647 12.46 0.91 17.36
CA SER A 647 12.67 0.99 18.82
C SER A 647 12.68 2.39 19.41
#